data_AF-A0A6P5SHI1-F1
#
_entry.id   AF-A0A6P5SHI1-F1
#
_cell.length_a   1.000
_cell.length_b   1.000
_cell.length_c   1.000
_cell.angle_alpha   90.00
_cell.angle_beta   90.00
_cell.angle_gamma   90.00
#
_symmetry.space_group_name_H-M   'P 1'
#
loop_
_entity.id
_entity.type
_entity.pdbx_description
1 polymer ?
#
loop_
_entity_poly.entity_id
_entity_poly.type
_entity_poly.pdbx_seq_one_letter_code
_entity_poly.pdbx_strand_id
1 'polypeptide(L)'
;MKIYHLMNISQYLLLLLCLLGDIGLASTGMKVKPICIEEERKALLSFKQDLNDMSGRLSSWVGHDYCRWEGISCNNRTGHVAKMDLRNTYDKSTAVEEWDEFAYSQSRLGGKINPSLLSLKQLHYLDLSLNNFEGIQIPKFFGELKTLRYLNISFAEFTGEIPPSLGNLSNLNYLDVCFSSSKIYSKNLNWLSHLSSLKYLNLNEVDLSSSTGWLHVVNMLPSLLELHLSLCGIESLPLSLHKINFTSLLVLDLSFNDFNTSSFPSWIFNLTSLKELDLSHNSFSAPFPVDLGNLKSLEYLDLSHLGLRGSGVPRVIGNLCKLKTLHLPENNFDGGGIEEFWGSLSNCPNNTLVLESLDLSGCVLEGQLPASLGMLKSLQYLDLSCNHMNGSIPQSLGQLSELVELNLSLNSWEGILTEAHFINLTKLKSLSIGNNLDDIEKPMPIVFNLSYDWVPSFKLHTIVIRNYKVGPGFHVWLQSQTELVQVVLRRTGISDSIPEEWFLKLSSRLEYLDLSYNQFRGRLSSNQLMRFPKLRLLNLAHNQFEGPFPLWSTNASYFDLESNLFYGPIPSNFDKLMPKLEELYISENHLNGTIPPSICNMQNLTVLSLRSNHFSGKFPHTWSSWSQITIVDAAYNNLSGNIPTSMGILSTLEILKLNNNNFGDKIPDSLHNCSVLKSIDLGGNKLSGRIPPWIGGSNVSMLCMLRLRSSFFTGHIPRQLCNLGYLHILDLSHNNFSGTIPRCFNNLTSLIRNVSNIYNDYYLPQTMVTLKGQERVYNTTLMLVKSIDFSSNILEGEIPQEIGGLTLLGTLNLSRNHLTGNIPSIIGNMHELETLDLSNNRLSGQIPQTLESLTFLSHLNLANNNLVGRIPLGSQLQTFTYSIYMGNPSLCGFPLPTKCPGDDTLTITNAKRSNEDGNDKMWFYVGMVLGFIVGFWGVCGTLLVKKSWRYAYFRFFDDIKDKVTLAIELKVTRL
;
A
#
# COMPACT_ATOMS: atom_id res chain seq x y z
N MET A 1 -50.79 19.93 40.19
CA MET A 1 -50.50 18.50 39.90
C MET A 1 -48.99 18.39 39.70
N LYS A 2 -48.23 18.25 40.78
CA LYS A 2 -47.70 16.99 41.35
C LYS A 2 -46.77 16.24 40.38
N ILE A 3 -45.51 16.15 40.84
CA ILE A 3 -44.40 15.30 40.38
C ILE A 3 -43.52 15.93 39.28
N TYR A 4 -42.83 17.02 39.63
CA TYR A 4 -41.54 17.42 39.02
C TYR A 4 -40.60 18.16 40.01
N HIS A 5 -40.86 18.07 41.32
CA HIS A 5 -40.16 18.89 42.34
C HIS A 5 -39.46 18.11 43.47
N LEU A 6 -39.15 16.82 43.29
CA LEU A 6 -38.55 15.99 44.35
C LEU A 6 -37.11 15.50 44.11
N MET A 7 -36.41 15.98 43.07
CA MET A 7 -35.01 15.56 42.82
C MET A 7 -33.96 16.67 42.96
N ASN A 8 -34.30 17.87 43.43
CA ASN A 8 -33.33 18.97 43.55
C ASN A 8 -33.16 19.54 44.98
N ILE A 9 -33.71 18.86 46.00
CA ILE A 9 -33.56 19.25 47.41
C ILE A 9 -32.58 18.33 48.17
N SER A 10 -32.32 17.11 47.69
CA SER A 10 -31.39 16.20 48.39
C SER A 10 -29.91 16.56 48.20
N GLN A 11 -29.57 17.30 47.15
CA GLN A 11 -28.19 17.75 46.89
C GLN A 11 -27.81 19.01 47.69
N TYR A 12 -28.76 19.92 47.93
CA TYR A 12 -28.50 21.10 48.76
C TYR A 12 -28.55 20.83 50.27
N LEU A 13 -29.33 19.84 50.72
CA LEU A 13 -29.33 19.43 52.12
C LEU A 13 -28.04 18.67 52.52
N LEU A 14 -27.40 17.97 51.57
CA LEU A 14 -26.11 17.31 51.80
C LEU A 14 -24.96 18.32 51.94
N LEU A 15 -24.97 19.40 51.15
CA LEU A 15 -23.97 20.47 51.28
C LEU A 15 -24.13 21.28 52.57
N LEU A 16 -25.36 21.48 53.06
CA LEU A 16 -25.60 22.21 54.31
C LEU A 16 -25.31 21.37 55.56
N LEU A 17 -25.49 20.04 55.49
CA LEU A 17 -25.11 19.12 56.57
C LEU A 17 -23.60 18.91 56.70
N CYS A 18 -22.82 19.21 55.65
CA CYS A 18 -21.36 19.25 55.73
C CYS A 18 -20.81 20.57 56.32
N LEU A 19 -21.61 21.64 56.39
CA LEU A 19 -21.16 22.97 56.86
C LEU A 19 -21.58 23.32 58.30
N LEU A 20 -22.36 22.47 58.98
CA LEU A 20 -22.80 22.69 60.37
C LEU A 20 -22.34 21.61 61.37
N GLY A 21 -21.36 20.78 60.98
CA GLY A 21 -20.77 19.76 61.86
C GLY A 21 -19.67 20.27 62.80
N ASP A 22 -19.15 21.48 62.60
CA ASP A 22 -18.05 22.05 63.38
C ASP A 22 -18.52 23.25 64.22
N ILE A 23 -19.20 22.99 65.34
CA ILE A 23 -19.10 23.73 66.62
C ILE A 23 -19.73 22.82 67.67
N GLY A 24 -18.91 22.20 68.52
CA GLY A 24 -19.43 21.35 69.59
C GLY A 24 -18.42 20.47 70.31
N LEU A 25 -17.68 21.09 71.22
CA LEU A 25 -17.07 20.50 72.41
C LEU A 25 -15.85 19.58 72.21
N ALA A 26 -14.71 20.16 72.54
CA ALA A 26 -13.48 19.47 72.86
C ALA A 26 -13.71 18.34 73.88
N SER A 27 -13.72 17.09 73.41
CA SER A 27 -13.25 15.98 74.22
C SER A 27 -11.78 15.77 73.89
N THR A 28 -10.91 16.00 74.87
CA THR A 28 -9.49 15.68 74.84
C THR A 28 -9.30 14.16 74.69
N GLY A 29 -9.36 13.68 73.45
CA GLY A 29 -8.85 12.38 73.04
C GLY A 29 -7.69 12.62 72.10
N MET A 30 -6.46 12.44 72.60
CA MET A 30 -5.23 12.57 71.81
C MET A 30 -5.35 11.70 70.54
N LYS A 31 -5.48 12.32 69.35
CA LYS A 31 -5.19 11.65 68.08
C LYS A 31 -3.68 11.45 68.03
N VAL A 32 -3.23 10.28 68.45
CA VAL A 32 -1.85 9.82 68.27
C VAL A 32 -1.57 9.86 66.77
N LYS A 33 -0.62 10.71 66.34
CA LYS A 33 -0.06 10.69 64.98
C LYS A 33 0.40 9.25 64.70
N PRO A 34 0.04 8.62 63.57
CA PRO A 34 0.63 7.34 63.20
C PRO A 34 2.14 7.55 63.14
N ILE A 35 2.88 6.86 64.02
CA ILE A 35 4.33 6.90 64.02
C ILE A 35 4.76 6.14 62.78
N CYS A 36 5.36 6.84 61.80
CA CYS A 36 6.02 6.21 60.66
C CYS A 36 7.06 5.22 61.18
N ILE A 37 7.01 3.99 60.68
CA ILE A 37 7.80 2.88 61.17
C ILE A 37 9.19 2.96 60.57
N GLU A 38 10.18 3.15 61.44
CA GLU A 38 11.56 3.41 61.03
C GLU A 38 12.15 2.29 60.16
N GLU A 39 11.76 1.04 60.40
CA GLU A 39 12.19 -0.10 59.58
C GLU A 39 11.60 -0.10 58.16
N GLU A 40 10.33 0.32 57.99
CA GLU A 40 9.74 0.48 56.65
C GLU A 40 10.38 1.65 55.91
N ARG A 41 10.68 2.74 56.63
CA ARG A 41 11.39 3.90 56.08
C ARG A 41 12.77 3.52 55.57
N LYS A 42 13.56 2.79 56.37
CA LYS A 42 14.88 2.27 55.95
C LYS A 42 14.76 1.33 54.76
N ALA A 43 13.74 0.48 54.73
CA ALA A 43 13.51 -0.44 53.63
C ALA A 43 13.24 0.30 52.31
N LEU A 44 12.40 1.33 52.34
CA LEU A 44 12.11 2.18 51.17
C LEU A 44 13.35 2.95 50.71
N LEU A 45 14.16 3.49 51.62
CA LEU A 45 15.41 4.17 51.23
C LEU A 45 16.44 3.22 50.64
N SER A 46 16.57 2.01 51.19
CA SER A 46 17.41 0.95 50.62
C SER A 46 16.92 0.54 49.24
N PHE A 47 15.61 0.51 49.02
CA PHE A 47 15.02 0.23 47.71
C PHE A 47 15.37 1.34 46.71
N LYS A 48 15.15 2.61 47.09
CA LYS A 48 15.49 3.79 46.26
C LYS A 48 16.97 3.83 45.87
N GLN A 49 17.88 3.44 46.77
CA GLN A 49 19.32 3.51 46.53
C GLN A 49 19.79 2.65 45.35
N ASP A 50 19.09 1.54 45.08
CA ASP A 50 19.44 0.60 44.01
C ASP A 50 18.74 0.91 42.67
N LEU A 51 17.88 1.93 42.63
CA LEU A 51 17.17 2.35 41.43
C LEU A 51 17.92 3.44 40.65
N ASN A 52 17.87 3.33 39.32
CA ASN A 52 18.27 4.39 38.40
C ASN A 52 17.06 5.30 38.16
N ASP A 53 17.15 6.57 38.59
CA ASP A 53 16.09 7.58 38.46
C ASP A 53 16.64 8.86 37.81
N MET A 54 16.77 8.85 36.49
CA MET A 54 17.37 9.97 35.74
C MET A 54 16.51 11.23 35.74
N SER A 55 15.18 11.08 35.84
CA SER A 55 14.21 12.19 35.83
C SER A 55 13.88 12.73 37.22
N GLY A 56 14.32 12.04 38.28
CA GLY A 56 14.09 12.46 39.67
C GLY A 56 12.66 12.21 40.18
N ARG A 57 11.96 11.19 39.66
CA ARG A 57 10.61 10.79 40.08
C ARG A 57 10.51 10.41 41.56
N LEU A 58 11.61 9.95 42.16
CA LEU A 58 11.69 9.59 43.58
C LEU A 58 12.27 10.73 44.43
N SER A 59 12.35 11.95 43.91
CA SER A 59 12.91 13.11 44.61
C SER A 59 12.17 13.44 45.92
N SER A 60 10.86 13.15 46.00
CA SER A 60 10.06 13.36 47.21
C SER A 60 10.44 12.43 48.38
N TRP A 61 11.20 11.37 48.13
CA TRP A 61 11.56 10.36 49.12
C TRP A 61 12.69 10.86 50.03
N VAL A 62 12.34 11.83 50.87
CA VAL A 62 13.21 12.50 51.84
C VAL A 62 12.44 12.76 53.14
N GLY A 63 13.16 12.80 54.27
CA GLY A 63 12.56 13.03 55.60
C GLY A 63 11.98 11.78 56.29
N HIS A 64 11.14 12.00 57.30
CA HIS A 64 10.62 10.96 58.20
C HIS A 64 9.17 10.53 57.91
N ASP A 65 8.39 11.34 57.18
CA ASP A 65 6.97 11.07 56.89
C ASP A 65 6.82 10.43 55.50
N TYR A 66 7.22 9.16 55.39
CA TYR A 66 7.22 8.43 54.10
C TYR A 66 5.82 8.20 53.52
N CYS A 67 4.76 8.37 54.31
CA CYS A 67 3.39 8.30 53.83
C CYS A 67 3.00 9.48 52.92
N ARG A 68 3.85 10.50 52.83
CA ARG A 68 3.73 11.63 51.88
C ARG A 68 4.61 11.48 50.65
N TRP A 69 5.42 10.43 50.57
CA TRP A 69 6.27 10.21 49.42
C TRP A 69 5.43 9.82 48.21
N GLU A 70 5.76 10.40 47.05
CA GLU A 70 5.12 10.09 45.79
C GLU A 70 5.22 8.60 45.50
N GLY A 71 4.10 8.00 45.10
CA GLY A 71 3.98 6.56 44.90
C GLY A 71 3.79 5.72 46.16
N ILE A 72 3.87 6.29 47.38
CA ILE A 72 3.64 5.54 48.63
C ILE A 72 2.28 5.91 49.24
N SER A 73 1.53 4.91 49.69
CA SER A 73 0.34 5.14 50.53
C SER A 73 0.32 4.20 51.73
N CYS A 74 0.01 4.76 52.89
CA CYS A 74 -0.02 4.04 54.15
C CYS A 74 -1.45 3.75 54.61
N ASN A 75 -1.59 2.77 55.49
CA ASN A 75 -2.84 2.51 56.19
C ASN A 75 -3.11 3.62 57.23
N ASN A 76 -4.25 4.30 57.08
CA ASN A 76 -4.66 5.43 57.93
C ASN A 76 -4.80 5.09 59.43
N ARG A 77 -4.91 3.82 59.79
CA ARG A 77 -5.02 3.37 61.19
C ARG A 77 -3.70 2.91 61.79
N THR A 78 -2.86 2.25 61.00
CA THR A 78 -1.66 1.57 61.51
C THR A 78 -0.36 2.27 61.13
N GLY A 79 -0.38 3.19 60.15
CA GLY A 79 0.80 3.90 59.66
C GLY A 79 1.73 3.07 58.76
N HIS A 80 1.44 1.78 58.56
CA HIS A 80 2.23 0.90 57.69
C HIS A 80 2.04 1.20 56.21
N VAL A 81 3.06 0.99 55.39
CA VAL A 81 2.95 1.02 53.93
C VAL A 81 1.98 -0.05 53.44
N ALA A 82 0.97 0.37 52.68
CA ALA A 82 -0.08 -0.49 52.13
C ALA A 82 -0.05 -0.56 50.60
N LYS A 83 0.33 0.55 49.95
CA LYS A 83 0.41 0.68 48.49
C LYS A 83 1.76 1.28 48.08
N MET A 84 2.35 0.70 47.05
CA MET A 84 3.52 1.22 46.35
C MET A 84 3.24 1.23 44.84
N ASP A 85 3.24 2.42 44.25
CA ASP A 85 2.83 2.68 42.87
C ASP A 85 3.86 3.56 42.19
N LEU A 86 4.73 2.91 41.43
CA LEU A 86 5.83 3.52 40.69
C LEU A 86 5.61 3.41 39.18
N ARG A 87 4.37 3.24 38.74
CA ARG A 87 4.01 3.23 37.32
C ARG A 87 4.53 4.50 36.64
N ASN A 88 5.16 4.37 35.47
CA ASN A 88 5.50 5.54 34.67
C ASN A 88 4.23 6.17 34.09
N THR A 89 4.00 7.44 34.41
CA THR A 89 2.80 8.20 34.01
C THR A 89 3.03 9.08 32.79
N TYR A 90 4.22 9.04 32.19
CA TYR A 90 4.51 9.78 30.97
C TYR A 90 3.60 9.27 29.84
N ASP A 91 2.76 10.16 29.30
CA ASP A 91 1.67 9.79 28.43
C ASP A 91 2.20 9.19 27.11
N LYS A 92 1.91 7.91 26.89
CA LYS A 92 2.10 7.24 25.61
C LYS A 92 0.84 7.46 24.78
N SER A 93 0.50 8.72 24.51
CA SER A 93 -0.64 9.05 23.66
C SER A 93 -0.29 8.76 22.21
N THR A 94 -1.02 7.82 21.61
CA THR A 94 -1.03 7.56 20.15
C THR A 94 -1.94 8.54 19.39
N ALA A 95 -2.55 9.50 20.09
CA ALA A 95 -3.47 10.47 19.50
C ALA A 95 -3.05 11.91 19.85
N VAL A 96 -2.41 12.55 18.89
CA VAL A 96 -2.38 14.01 18.72
C VAL A 96 -1.77 14.81 19.89
N GLU A 97 -0.45 14.75 20.05
CA GLU A 97 0.48 15.86 20.35
C GLU A 97 1.91 15.29 20.46
N GLU A 98 2.93 16.12 20.29
CA GLU A 98 4.35 15.74 20.09
C GLU A 98 4.85 14.69 21.12
N TRP A 99 4.98 13.43 20.69
CA TRP A 99 5.62 12.39 21.49
C TRP A 99 7.12 12.66 21.61
N ASP A 100 7.54 13.15 22.77
CA ASP A 100 8.95 13.27 23.14
C ASP A 100 9.48 11.91 23.65
N GLU A 101 9.94 11.10 22.70
CA GLU A 101 10.54 9.78 22.96
C GLU A 101 11.71 9.87 23.95
N PHE A 102 12.49 10.96 23.93
CA PHE A 102 13.63 11.15 24.80
C PHE A 102 13.19 11.38 26.24
N ALA A 103 12.21 12.25 26.47
CA ALA A 103 11.63 12.50 27.78
C ALA A 103 10.92 11.25 28.35
N TYR A 104 10.18 10.52 27.51
CA TYR A 104 9.60 9.22 27.90
C TYR A 104 10.69 8.25 28.34
N SER A 105 11.78 8.12 27.56
CA SER A 105 12.87 7.20 27.89
C SER A 105 13.54 7.56 29.23
N GLN A 106 13.77 8.85 29.52
CA GLN A 106 14.36 9.33 30.78
C GLN A 106 13.42 9.18 32.00
N SER A 107 12.11 9.15 31.78
CA SER A 107 11.11 9.00 32.85
C SER A 107 11.01 7.57 33.42
N ARG A 108 11.58 6.57 32.76
CA ARG A 108 11.53 5.17 33.19
C ARG A 108 12.52 4.90 34.32
N LEU A 109 12.04 4.33 35.43
CA LEU A 109 12.91 3.83 36.49
C LEU A 109 13.64 2.58 36.02
N GLY A 110 14.91 2.44 36.39
CA GLY A 110 15.71 1.24 36.11
C GLY A 110 16.51 0.78 37.33
N GLY A 111 17.58 0.02 37.11
CA GLY A 111 18.41 -0.50 38.19
C GLY A 111 17.88 -1.79 38.81
N LYS A 112 18.25 -2.08 40.07
CA LYS A 112 17.97 -3.35 40.73
C LYS A 112 16.79 -3.25 41.68
N ILE A 113 15.95 -4.29 41.69
CA ILE A 113 14.87 -4.42 42.66
C ILE A 113 15.39 -5.04 43.96
N ASN A 114 15.49 -4.21 45.00
CA ASN A 114 16.06 -4.60 46.29
C ASN A 114 15.08 -5.47 47.15
N PRO A 115 15.53 -6.58 47.76
CA PRO A 115 14.73 -7.40 48.69
C PRO A 115 14.26 -6.70 49.97
N SER A 116 14.71 -5.47 50.25
CA SER A 116 14.27 -4.66 51.38
C SER A 116 12.74 -4.50 51.44
N LEU A 117 12.05 -4.60 50.30
CA LEU A 117 10.58 -4.62 50.22
C LEU A 117 9.93 -5.71 51.10
N LEU A 118 10.64 -6.80 51.43
CA LEU A 118 10.14 -7.84 52.36
C LEU A 118 9.85 -7.30 53.76
N SER A 119 10.41 -6.14 54.13
CA SER A 119 10.12 -5.46 55.40
C SER A 119 8.74 -4.80 55.42
N LEU A 120 8.13 -4.56 54.26
CA LEU A 120 6.80 -3.94 54.12
C LEU A 120 5.69 -4.98 54.33
N LYS A 121 5.45 -5.38 55.58
CA LYS A 121 4.59 -6.54 55.91
C LYS A 121 3.11 -6.36 55.54
N GLN A 122 2.62 -5.12 55.42
CA GLN A 122 1.22 -4.82 55.08
C GLN A 122 1.03 -4.39 53.62
N LEU A 123 2.06 -4.53 52.77
CA LEU A 123 2.00 -4.17 51.36
C LEU A 123 1.01 -5.06 50.59
N HIS A 124 -0.10 -4.48 50.14
CA HIS A 124 -1.12 -5.21 49.36
C HIS A 124 -1.19 -4.80 47.89
N TYR A 125 -0.49 -3.73 47.48
CA TYR A 125 -0.47 -3.22 46.11
C TYR A 125 0.95 -2.85 45.72
N LEU A 126 1.46 -3.45 44.64
CA LEU A 126 2.74 -3.13 44.03
C LEU A 126 2.57 -2.92 42.52
N ASP A 127 2.88 -1.73 42.03
CA ASP A 127 2.88 -1.40 40.61
C ASP A 127 4.24 -0.83 40.21
N LEU A 128 4.91 -1.53 39.28
CA LEU A 128 6.20 -1.15 38.70
C LEU A 128 6.09 -0.97 37.18
N SER A 129 4.88 -0.88 36.63
CA SER A 129 4.64 -0.92 35.19
C SER A 129 5.20 0.29 34.41
N LEU A 130 5.41 0.11 33.11
CA LEU A 130 5.93 1.14 32.18
C LEU A 130 7.33 1.70 32.54
N ASN A 131 8.14 0.92 33.25
CA ASN A 131 9.53 1.27 33.60
C ASN A 131 10.54 0.51 32.72
N ASN A 132 11.83 0.58 33.04
CA ASN A 132 12.87 -0.14 32.30
C ASN A 132 13.93 -0.70 33.26
N PHE A 133 13.68 -1.90 33.79
CA PHE A 133 14.64 -2.60 34.65
C PHE A 133 15.73 -3.37 33.87
N GLU A 134 16.05 -2.94 32.65
CA GLU A 134 17.26 -3.32 31.90
C GLU A 134 17.47 -4.84 31.74
N GLY A 135 16.38 -5.60 31.63
CA GLY A 135 16.42 -7.03 31.36
C GLY A 135 16.68 -7.91 32.59
N ILE A 136 16.59 -7.40 33.82
CA ILE A 136 16.74 -8.26 35.02
C ILE A 136 15.61 -9.31 35.11
N GLN A 137 15.86 -10.40 35.85
CA GLN A 137 14.83 -11.40 36.11
C GLN A 137 13.80 -10.89 37.13
N ILE A 138 12.55 -11.32 36.98
CA ILE A 138 11.50 -11.07 37.98
C ILE A 138 11.98 -11.62 39.34
N PRO A 139 12.06 -10.79 40.40
CA PRO A 139 12.60 -11.23 41.68
C PRO A 139 11.76 -12.32 42.34
N LYS A 140 12.38 -13.47 42.64
CA LYS A 140 11.71 -14.61 43.27
C LYS A 140 11.05 -14.27 44.61
N PHE A 141 11.60 -13.30 45.34
CA PHE A 141 11.11 -12.86 46.65
C PHE A 141 9.74 -12.18 46.58
N PHE A 142 9.25 -11.76 45.40
CA PHE A 142 7.88 -11.26 45.27
C PHE A 142 6.86 -12.28 45.76
N GLY A 143 7.14 -13.58 45.62
CA GLY A 143 6.33 -14.66 46.17
C GLY A 143 6.27 -14.74 47.70
N GLU A 144 7.10 -13.99 48.43
CA GLU A 144 7.11 -13.93 49.89
C GLU A 144 6.25 -12.78 50.46
N LEU A 145 5.77 -11.86 49.60
CA LEU A 145 4.90 -10.74 49.96
C LEU A 145 3.44 -11.19 50.10
N LYS A 146 3.16 -12.09 51.06
CA LYS A 146 1.89 -12.83 51.21
C LYS A 146 0.61 -11.97 51.35
N THR A 147 0.75 -10.68 51.64
CA THR A 147 -0.36 -9.72 51.77
C THR A 147 -0.74 -9.05 50.44
N LEU A 148 0.05 -9.26 49.37
CA LEU A 148 -0.23 -8.74 48.04
C LEU A 148 -1.58 -9.19 47.50
N ARG A 149 -2.31 -8.21 46.96
CA ARG A 149 -3.59 -8.35 46.25
C ARG A 149 -3.50 -7.85 44.81
N TYR A 150 -2.56 -6.96 44.51
CA TYR A 150 -2.32 -6.39 43.20
C TYR A 150 -0.82 -6.39 42.91
N LEU A 151 -0.44 -7.01 41.80
CA LEU A 151 0.92 -6.97 41.27
C LEU A 151 0.87 -6.64 39.78
N ASN A 152 1.43 -5.48 39.41
CA ASN A 152 1.60 -5.09 38.02
C ASN A 152 3.08 -4.81 37.75
N ILE A 153 3.68 -5.59 36.85
CA ILE A 153 5.06 -5.45 36.40
C ILE A 153 5.14 -5.38 34.88
N SER A 154 4.03 -5.00 34.23
CA SER A 154 3.91 -4.94 32.78
C SER A 154 4.78 -3.85 32.15
N PHE A 155 5.26 -4.09 30.93
CA PHE A 155 6.09 -3.14 30.18
C PHE A 155 7.26 -2.56 31.00
N ALA A 156 7.89 -3.38 31.84
CA ALA A 156 8.92 -2.95 32.78
C ALA A 156 10.34 -3.48 32.46
N GLU A 157 10.53 -4.05 31.27
CA GLU A 157 11.82 -4.61 30.82
C GLU A 157 12.40 -5.76 31.69
N PHE A 158 11.57 -6.62 32.30
CA PHE A 158 12.02 -7.89 32.92
C PHE A 158 12.24 -9.00 31.88
N THR A 159 13.14 -9.95 32.13
CA THR A 159 13.36 -11.13 31.26
C THR A 159 13.37 -12.47 32.02
N GLY A 160 13.32 -13.59 31.29
CA GLY A 160 13.52 -14.93 31.84
C GLY A 160 12.24 -15.61 32.32
N GLU A 161 12.39 -16.68 33.11
CA GLU A 161 11.27 -17.49 33.57
C GLU A 161 10.44 -16.75 34.64
N ILE A 162 9.11 -16.72 34.47
CA ILE A 162 8.19 -16.25 35.53
C ILE A 162 8.39 -17.13 36.77
N PRO A 163 8.77 -16.56 37.93
CA PRO A 163 9.07 -17.35 39.12
C PRO A 163 7.84 -18.11 39.62
N PRO A 164 7.90 -19.45 39.75
CA PRO A 164 6.81 -20.23 40.34
C PRO A 164 6.47 -19.84 41.78
N SER A 165 7.39 -19.15 42.48
CA SER A 165 7.15 -18.60 43.81
C SER A 165 6.01 -17.58 43.86
N LEU A 166 5.63 -16.95 42.74
CA LEU A 166 4.44 -16.10 42.66
C LEU A 166 3.16 -16.86 43.01
N GLY A 167 3.13 -18.19 42.81
CA GLY A 167 2.02 -19.06 43.23
C GLY A 167 1.77 -19.09 44.74
N ASN A 168 2.71 -18.60 45.56
CA ASN A 168 2.53 -18.49 47.01
C ASN A 168 1.62 -17.33 47.44
N LEU A 169 1.22 -16.46 46.51
CA LEU A 169 0.43 -15.25 46.77
C LEU A 169 -1.08 -15.52 46.74
N SER A 170 -1.59 -16.37 47.65
CA SER A 170 -3.00 -16.83 47.62
C SER A 170 -4.07 -15.72 47.76
N ASN A 171 -3.69 -14.52 48.21
CA ASN A 171 -4.57 -13.34 48.29
C ASN A 171 -4.56 -12.46 47.02
N LEU A 172 -3.78 -12.84 46.00
CA LEU A 172 -3.63 -12.05 44.79
C LEU A 172 -4.92 -12.04 43.97
N ASN A 173 -5.41 -10.86 43.64
CA ASN A 173 -6.61 -10.63 42.84
C ASN A 173 -6.27 -10.15 41.42
N TYR A 174 -5.15 -9.45 41.26
CA TYR A 174 -4.71 -8.86 40.00
C TYR A 174 -3.24 -9.19 39.77
N LEU A 175 -2.96 -9.83 38.63
CA LEU A 175 -1.62 -10.12 38.15
C LEU A 175 -1.47 -9.69 36.69
N ASP A 176 -0.51 -8.80 36.45
CA ASP A 176 -0.16 -8.33 35.12
C ASP A 176 1.35 -8.40 34.91
N VAL A 177 1.74 -9.22 33.94
CA VAL A 177 3.13 -9.44 33.53
C VAL A 177 3.32 -9.22 32.03
N CYS A 178 2.36 -8.56 31.38
CA CYS A 178 2.37 -8.25 29.95
C CYS A 178 3.67 -7.57 29.53
N PHE A 179 4.18 -7.94 28.37
CA PHE A 179 5.48 -7.47 27.89
C PHE A 179 5.42 -7.09 26.39
N SER A 180 6.42 -6.39 25.83
CA SER A 180 6.40 -5.99 24.40
C SER A 180 7.67 -6.24 23.57
N SER A 181 8.76 -6.79 24.15
CA SER A 181 10.05 -6.91 23.41
C SER A 181 11.08 -7.94 23.93
N SER A 182 10.82 -8.69 25.01
CA SER A 182 11.85 -9.45 25.74
C SER A 182 11.37 -10.83 26.16
N LYS A 183 12.34 -11.76 26.30
CA LYS A 183 12.17 -13.23 26.44
C LYS A 183 11.61 -13.66 27.81
N ILE A 184 10.43 -13.16 28.21
CA ILE A 184 9.70 -13.73 29.34
C ILE A 184 9.00 -15.01 28.88
N TYR A 185 9.16 -16.07 29.65
CA TYR A 185 8.52 -17.36 29.34
C TYR A 185 8.03 -18.04 30.63
N SER A 186 7.12 -18.99 30.48
CA SER A 186 6.77 -19.90 31.57
C SER A 186 6.80 -21.35 31.07
N LYS A 187 7.62 -22.20 31.68
CA LYS A 187 7.71 -23.62 31.30
C LYS A 187 6.41 -24.39 31.55
N ASN A 188 5.66 -23.98 32.58
CA ASN A 188 4.32 -24.47 32.87
C ASN A 188 3.60 -23.47 33.77
N LEU A 189 2.27 -23.50 33.72
CA LEU A 189 1.43 -22.61 34.50
C LEU A 189 0.97 -23.19 35.85
N ASN A 190 1.45 -24.36 36.30
CA ASN A 190 0.92 -25.04 37.49
C ASN A 190 0.93 -24.18 38.76
N TRP A 191 1.86 -23.22 38.86
CA TRP A 191 1.93 -22.29 39.98
C TRP A 191 0.67 -21.40 40.10
N LEU A 192 -0.02 -21.09 38.99
CA LEU A 192 -1.26 -20.32 39.00
C LEU A 192 -2.39 -21.05 39.74
N SER A 193 -2.41 -22.39 39.76
CA SER A 193 -3.49 -23.17 40.39
C SER A 193 -3.70 -22.88 41.89
N HIS A 194 -2.69 -22.29 42.55
CA HIS A 194 -2.75 -21.89 43.96
C HIS A 194 -3.37 -20.49 44.18
N LEU A 195 -3.65 -19.74 43.11
CA LEU A 195 -4.14 -18.35 43.16
C LEU A 195 -5.68 -18.29 43.04
N SER A 196 -6.40 -18.99 43.91
CA SER A 196 -7.87 -19.11 43.83
C SER A 196 -8.66 -17.80 43.97
N SER A 197 -8.02 -16.73 44.49
CA SER A 197 -8.60 -15.39 44.62
C SER A 197 -8.44 -14.53 43.35
N LEU A 198 -7.68 -15.01 42.36
CA LEU A 198 -7.31 -14.23 41.18
C LEU A 198 -8.55 -13.91 40.33
N LYS A 199 -8.67 -12.63 39.97
CA LYS A 199 -9.77 -12.07 39.17
C LYS A 199 -9.29 -11.55 37.81
N TYR A 200 -8.10 -10.99 37.76
CA TYR A 200 -7.48 -10.47 36.55
C TYR A 200 -6.12 -11.14 36.34
N LEU A 201 -5.93 -11.73 35.17
CA LEU A 201 -4.68 -12.33 34.73
C LEU A 201 -4.35 -11.85 33.32
N ASN A 202 -3.27 -11.10 33.19
CA ASN A 202 -2.72 -10.73 31.89
C ASN A 202 -1.31 -11.30 31.72
N LEU A 203 -1.17 -12.21 30.76
CA LEU A 203 0.08 -12.82 30.34
C LEU A 203 0.39 -12.52 28.86
N ASN A 204 -0.19 -11.48 28.25
CA ASN A 204 0.03 -11.15 26.85
C ASN A 204 1.54 -11.06 26.54
N GLU A 205 1.93 -11.59 25.39
CA GLU A 205 3.32 -11.73 24.90
C GLU A 205 4.25 -12.60 25.76
N VAL A 206 3.76 -13.30 26.78
CA VAL A 206 4.56 -14.31 27.50
C VAL A 206 4.65 -15.57 26.65
N ASP A 207 5.86 -16.09 26.41
CA ASP A 207 6.05 -17.35 25.71
C ASP A 207 5.51 -18.53 26.54
N LEU A 208 4.39 -19.08 26.07
CA LEU A 208 3.68 -20.24 26.61
C LEU A 208 3.70 -21.43 25.64
N SER A 209 4.52 -21.39 24.59
CA SER A 209 4.62 -22.44 23.56
C SER A 209 4.91 -23.84 24.15
N SER A 210 5.69 -23.88 25.24
CA SER A 210 6.03 -25.11 25.96
C SER A 210 4.97 -25.56 27.01
N SER A 211 3.98 -24.72 27.32
CA SER A 211 3.02 -24.95 28.41
C SER A 211 1.79 -25.74 27.94
N THR A 212 1.96 -27.05 27.70
CA THR A 212 0.84 -27.96 27.41
C THR A 212 -0.08 -28.08 28.64
N GLY A 213 -1.37 -27.76 28.49
CA GLY A 213 -2.36 -27.90 29.58
C GLY A 213 -2.74 -26.62 30.33
N TRP A 214 -2.40 -25.44 29.80
CA TRP A 214 -2.78 -24.14 30.36
C TRP A 214 -4.28 -24.05 30.73
N LEU A 215 -5.17 -24.56 29.88
CA LEU A 215 -6.63 -24.51 30.10
C LEU A 215 -7.06 -25.28 31.35
N HIS A 216 -6.38 -26.39 31.68
CA HIS A 216 -6.67 -27.14 32.89
C HIS A 216 -6.35 -26.32 34.15
N VAL A 217 -5.25 -25.58 34.12
CA VAL A 217 -4.82 -24.70 35.21
C VAL A 217 -5.77 -23.53 35.37
N VAL A 218 -6.13 -22.85 34.27
CA VAL A 218 -7.14 -21.77 34.28
C VAL A 218 -8.47 -22.28 34.85
N ASN A 219 -8.83 -23.54 34.56
CA ASN A 219 -10.03 -24.16 35.11
C ASN A 219 -9.99 -24.41 36.63
N MET A 220 -8.86 -24.18 37.30
CA MET A 220 -8.75 -24.17 38.76
C MET A 220 -8.94 -22.76 39.36
N LEU A 221 -9.23 -21.74 38.55
CA LEU A 221 -9.40 -20.34 38.95
C LEU A 221 -10.88 -19.91 38.86
N PRO A 222 -11.75 -20.29 39.81
CA PRO A 222 -13.19 -20.02 39.72
C PRO A 222 -13.56 -18.54 39.86
N SER A 223 -12.66 -17.72 40.42
CA SER A 223 -12.87 -16.29 40.66
C SER A 223 -12.47 -15.41 39.46
N LEU A 224 -11.93 -16.01 38.40
CA LEU A 224 -11.37 -15.27 37.26
C LEU A 224 -12.47 -14.55 36.49
N LEU A 225 -12.22 -13.27 36.21
CA LEU A 225 -13.09 -12.36 35.46
C LEU A 225 -12.45 -11.97 34.12
N GLU A 226 -11.14 -11.82 34.07
CA GLU A 226 -10.42 -11.42 32.86
C GLU A 226 -9.20 -12.30 32.64
N LEU A 227 -9.06 -12.80 31.43
CA LEU A 227 -7.95 -13.62 30.98
C LEU A 227 -7.44 -13.09 29.65
N HIS A 228 -6.17 -12.67 29.64
CA HIS A 228 -5.47 -12.17 28.46
C HIS A 228 -4.25 -13.05 28.19
N LEU A 229 -4.25 -13.73 27.03
CA LEU A 229 -3.18 -14.62 26.56
C LEU A 229 -2.85 -14.36 25.07
N SER A 230 -2.90 -13.09 24.65
CA SER A 230 -2.54 -12.69 23.28
C SER A 230 -1.05 -12.87 23.00
N LEU A 231 -0.70 -13.28 21.78
CA LEU A 231 0.70 -13.41 21.33
C LEU A 231 1.56 -14.31 22.23
N CYS A 232 0.98 -15.38 22.79
CA CYS A 232 1.66 -16.28 23.71
C CYS A 232 2.33 -17.49 23.04
N GLY A 233 2.23 -17.63 21.71
CA GLY A 233 2.76 -18.78 20.95
C GLY A 233 2.04 -20.09 21.28
N ILE A 234 0.76 -20.04 21.67
CA ILE A 234 -0.02 -21.23 22.00
C ILE A 234 -0.52 -21.86 20.69
N GLU A 235 -0.01 -23.06 20.36
CA GLU A 235 -0.42 -23.75 19.12
C GLU A 235 -1.69 -24.60 19.30
N SER A 236 -1.88 -25.22 20.48
CA SER A 236 -2.95 -26.19 20.72
C SER A 236 -4.07 -25.62 21.57
N LEU A 237 -5.26 -25.54 20.98
CA LEU A 237 -6.49 -25.14 21.66
C LEU A 237 -7.39 -26.37 21.91
N PRO A 238 -7.63 -26.78 23.17
CA PRO A 238 -8.49 -27.92 23.48
C PRO A 238 -9.93 -27.66 23.02
N LEU A 239 -10.50 -28.58 22.22
CA LEU A 239 -11.84 -28.41 21.62
C LEU A 239 -13.00 -28.56 22.61
N SER A 240 -12.79 -29.26 23.73
CA SER A 240 -13.83 -29.50 24.73
C SER A 240 -13.25 -29.55 26.15
N LEU A 241 -14.10 -29.24 27.12
CA LEU A 241 -13.78 -29.32 28.55
C LEU A 241 -14.96 -29.94 29.29
N HIS A 242 -14.74 -31.05 30.01
CA HIS A 242 -15.82 -31.80 30.68
C HIS A 242 -16.60 -30.97 31.71
N LYS A 243 -15.93 -30.04 32.40
CA LYS A 243 -16.54 -29.13 33.39
C LYS A 243 -15.78 -27.81 33.40
N ILE A 244 -16.51 -26.70 33.26
CA ILE A 244 -15.98 -25.33 33.31
C ILE A 244 -16.25 -24.75 34.70
N ASN A 245 -15.21 -24.30 35.40
CA ASN A 245 -15.33 -23.70 36.74
C ASN A 245 -15.19 -22.17 36.73
N PHE A 246 -14.61 -21.58 35.68
CA PHE A 246 -14.40 -20.14 35.51
C PHE A 246 -15.56 -19.46 34.77
N THR A 247 -16.80 -19.83 35.09
CA THR A 247 -18.01 -19.32 34.41
C THR A 247 -18.32 -17.83 34.68
N SER A 248 -17.58 -17.22 35.60
CA SER A 248 -17.64 -15.78 35.90
C SER A 248 -16.86 -14.92 34.91
N LEU A 249 -16.16 -15.53 33.95
CA LEU A 249 -15.30 -14.82 33.01
C LEU A 249 -16.10 -13.82 32.16
N LEU A 250 -15.57 -12.61 32.06
CA LEU A 250 -16.12 -11.45 31.35
C LEU A 250 -15.28 -11.11 30.12
N VAL A 251 -13.95 -11.26 30.20
CA VAL A 251 -13.02 -10.95 29.10
C VAL A 251 -12.17 -12.18 28.81
N LEU A 252 -12.11 -12.56 27.54
CA LEU A 252 -11.25 -13.62 27.03
C LEU A 252 -10.54 -13.12 25.77
N ASP A 253 -9.24 -12.86 25.89
CA ASP A 253 -8.35 -12.53 24.78
C ASP A 253 -7.37 -13.68 24.53
N LEU A 254 -7.50 -14.31 23.36
CA LEU A 254 -6.62 -15.37 22.85
C LEU A 254 -6.06 -14.99 21.47
N SER A 255 -6.05 -13.70 21.13
CA SER A 255 -5.64 -13.20 19.82
C SER A 255 -4.16 -13.47 19.50
N PHE A 256 -3.78 -13.37 18.23
CA PHE A 256 -2.38 -13.46 17.79
C PHE A 256 -1.64 -14.72 18.27
N ASN A 257 -2.34 -15.85 18.41
CA ASN A 257 -1.72 -17.14 18.72
C ASN A 257 -1.60 -17.99 17.44
N ASP A 258 -0.96 -19.15 17.58
CA ASP A 258 -0.71 -20.07 16.46
C ASP A 258 -1.76 -21.19 16.39
N PHE A 259 -3.02 -20.92 16.76
CA PHE A 259 -4.07 -21.95 16.69
C PHE A 259 -4.26 -22.39 15.25
N ASN A 260 -3.99 -23.66 14.97
CA ASN A 260 -4.20 -24.25 13.65
C ASN A 260 -5.19 -25.41 13.74
N THR A 261 -6.48 -25.08 13.93
CA THR A 261 -7.54 -26.07 14.18
C THR A 261 -8.74 -25.82 13.29
N SER A 262 -9.32 -26.85 12.67
CA SER A 262 -10.46 -26.69 11.75
C SER A 262 -11.83 -26.47 12.43
N SER A 263 -11.87 -26.15 13.72
CA SER A 263 -13.11 -25.99 14.48
C SER A 263 -12.95 -25.11 15.72
N PHE A 264 -13.98 -24.34 16.04
CA PHE A 264 -14.05 -23.57 17.29
C PHE A 264 -14.28 -24.47 18.52
N PRO A 265 -13.63 -24.21 19.66
CA PRO A 265 -13.89 -24.93 20.90
C PRO A 265 -15.27 -24.62 21.49
N SER A 266 -16.04 -25.67 21.81
CA SER A 266 -17.41 -25.50 22.33
C SER A 266 -17.47 -24.90 23.74
N TRP A 267 -16.39 -25.02 24.51
CA TRP A 267 -16.34 -24.50 25.88
C TRP A 267 -16.39 -22.97 25.92
N ILE A 268 -15.91 -22.27 24.88
CA ILE A 268 -15.96 -20.79 24.79
C ILE A 268 -17.43 -20.33 24.77
N PHE A 269 -18.26 -20.98 23.96
CA PHE A 269 -19.68 -20.61 23.79
C PHE A 269 -20.56 -20.95 25.01
N ASN A 270 -20.03 -21.70 25.98
CA ASN A 270 -20.70 -21.95 27.25
C ASN A 270 -20.46 -20.84 28.30
N LEU A 271 -19.55 -19.91 28.05
CA LEU A 271 -19.23 -18.79 28.94
C LEU A 271 -20.21 -17.62 28.75
N THR A 272 -21.49 -17.83 29.07
CA THR A 272 -22.58 -16.86 28.83
C THR A 272 -22.44 -15.50 29.54
N SER A 273 -21.51 -15.38 30.49
CA SER A 273 -21.15 -14.13 31.17
C SER A 273 -20.22 -13.22 30.35
N LEU A 274 -19.59 -13.75 29.28
CA LEU A 274 -18.62 -13.03 28.47
C LEU A 274 -19.20 -11.73 27.90
N LYS A 275 -18.41 -10.67 28.01
CA LYS A 275 -18.62 -9.35 27.44
C LYS A 275 -17.65 -9.06 26.31
N GLU A 276 -16.45 -9.61 26.38
CA GLU A 276 -15.39 -9.39 25.40
C GLU A 276 -14.78 -10.73 25.01
N LEU A 277 -14.73 -10.97 23.71
CA LEU A 277 -14.09 -12.14 23.12
C LEU A 277 -13.23 -11.67 21.95
N ASP A 278 -11.94 -11.89 22.06
CA ASP A 278 -10.97 -11.67 20.98
C ASP A 278 -10.27 -12.98 20.66
N LEU A 279 -10.48 -13.46 19.43
CA LEU A 279 -9.79 -14.62 18.86
C LEU A 279 -8.96 -14.24 17.63
N SER A 280 -8.84 -12.94 17.31
CA SER A 280 -8.27 -12.44 16.06
C SER A 280 -6.86 -12.97 15.78
N HIS A 281 -6.47 -12.98 14.51
CA HIS A 281 -5.13 -13.40 14.06
C HIS A 281 -4.74 -14.81 14.55
N ASN A 282 -5.63 -15.77 14.32
CA ASN A 282 -5.43 -17.20 14.54
C ASN A 282 -5.85 -17.97 13.26
N SER A 283 -5.51 -19.24 13.08
CA SER A 283 -5.88 -20.01 11.88
C SER A 283 -6.92 -21.09 12.16
N PHE A 284 -8.21 -20.73 12.13
CA PHE A 284 -9.28 -21.72 12.26
C PHE A 284 -9.69 -22.35 10.92
N SER A 285 -9.74 -21.58 9.83
CA SER A 285 -10.21 -22.08 8.52
C SER A 285 -11.57 -22.82 8.57
N ALA A 286 -12.44 -22.43 9.50
CA ALA A 286 -13.69 -23.12 9.83
C ALA A 286 -14.92 -22.28 9.44
N PRO A 287 -16.11 -22.89 9.30
CA PRO A 287 -17.35 -22.13 9.23
C PRO A 287 -17.58 -21.31 10.50
N PHE A 288 -18.32 -20.20 10.36
CA PHE A 288 -18.67 -19.37 11.51
C PHE A 288 -19.49 -20.14 12.57
N PRO A 289 -19.16 -20.00 13.88
CA PRO A 289 -19.77 -20.80 14.93
C PRO A 289 -21.19 -20.34 15.27
N VAL A 290 -22.20 -21.19 15.00
CA VAL A 290 -23.62 -20.89 15.32
C VAL A 290 -23.85 -20.77 16.83
N ASP A 291 -23.10 -21.50 17.65
CA ASP A 291 -23.22 -21.45 19.11
C ASP A 291 -22.79 -20.11 19.72
N LEU A 292 -22.10 -19.25 18.94
CA LEU A 292 -21.75 -17.89 19.36
C LEU A 292 -22.98 -17.07 19.77
N GLY A 293 -24.15 -17.35 19.17
CA GLY A 293 -25.41 -16.72 19.53
C GLY A 293 -25.86 -16.95 20.99
N ASN A 294 -25.22 -17.87 21.71
CA ASN A 294 -25.47 -18.10 23.15
C ASN A 294 -24.86 -17.00 24.04
N LEU A 295 -23.87 -16.26 23.56
CA LEU A 295 -23.13 -15.24 24.32
C LEU A 295 -23.89 -13.90 24.38
N LYS A 296 -25.11 -13.90 24.92
CA LYS A 296 -26.00 -12.72 24.93
C LYS A 296 -25.51 -11.51 25.75
N SER A 297 -24.45 -11.69 26.53
CA SER A 297 -23.80 -10.62 27.30
C SER A 297 -22.72 -9.87 26.52
N LEU A 298 -22.37 -10.34 25.32
CA LEU A 298 -21.25 -9.86 24.54
C LEU A 298 -21.45 -8.40 24.08
N GLU A 299 -20.44 -7.58 24.33
CA GLU A 299 -20.33 -6.17 23.96
C GLU A 299 -19.22 -5.95 22.91
N TYR A 300 -18.14 -6.74 22.94
CA TYR A 300 -17.03 -6.71 21.98
C TYR A 300 -16.76 -8.10 21.41
N LEU A 301 -16.63 -8.18 20.09
CA LEU A 301 -16.28 -9.40 19.37
C LEU A 301 -15.28 -9.08 18.26
N ASP A 302 -14.11 -9.70 18.33
CA ASP A 302 -13.11 -9.68 17.26
C ASP A 302 -12.76 -11.11 16.82
N LEU A 303 -13.05 -11.39 15.55
CA LEU A 303 -12.73 -12.63 14.85
C LEU A 303 -11.97 -12.33 13.54
N SER A 304 -11.17 -11.26 13.53
CA SER A 304 -10.36 -10.84 12.38
C SER A 304 -9.35 -11.90 11.99
N HIS A 305 -9.08 -12.05 10.69
CA HIS A 305 -8.03 -12.91 10.15
C HIS A 305 -8.09 -14.35 10.71
N LEU A 306 -9.28 -14.98 10.71
CA LEU A 306 -9.45 -16.37 11.18
C LEU A 306 -9.53 -17.41 10.06
N GLY A 307 -9.56 -16.94 8.81
CA GLY A 307 -9.87 -17.77 7.64
C GLY A 307 -11.30 -18.31 7.67
N LEU A 308 -12.24 -17.61 8.34
CA LEU A 308 -13.64 -18.01 8.40
C LEU A 308 -14.21 -18.18 7.00
N ARG A 309 -14.99 -19.25 6.81
CA ARG A 309 -15.67 -19.58 5.55
C ARG A 309 -17.18 -19.59 5.71
N GLY A 310 -17.90 -19.45 4.60
CA GLY A 310 -19.36 -19.51 4.58
C GLY A 310 -19.95 -18.55 3.54
N SER A 311 -21.24 -18.70 3.24
CA SER A 311 -21.92 -17.96 2.17
C SER A 311 -22.30 -16.51 2.54
N GLY A 312 -21.53 -15.83 3.39
CA GLY A 312 -21.79 -14.47 3.85
C GLY A 312 -21.68 -14.28 5.38
N VAL A 313 -21.87 -13.05 5.83
CA VAL A 313 -21.86 -12.71 7.26
C VAL A 313 -23.08 -13.35 7.95
N PRO A 314 -22.90 -14.17 9.01
CA PRO A 314 -24.01 -14.98 9.52
C PRO A 314 -25.04 -14.20 10.33
N ARG A 315 -26.32 -14.51 10.06
CA ARG A 315 -27.48 -13.93 10.76
C ARG A 315 -27.47 -14.12 12.29
N VAL A 316 -26.72 -15.08 12.81
CA VAL A 316 -26.66 -15.39 14.26
C VAL A 316 -26.15 -14.23 15.11
N ILE A 317 -25.36 -13.34 14.51
CA ILE A 317 -24.88 -12.11 15.16
C ILE A 317 -26.04 -11.22 15.60
N GLY A 318 -27.18 -11.27 14.89
CA GLY A 318 -28.42 -10.57 15.26
C GLY A 318 -29.03 -11.01 16.60
N ASN A 319 -28.53 -12.08 17.23
CA ASN A 319 -28.93 -12.48 18.59
C ASN A 319 -28.16 -11.73 19.70
N LEU A 320 -27.07 -11.03 19.36
CA LEU A 320 -26.15 -10.38 20.29
C LEU A 320 -26.57 -8.92 20.54
N CYS A 321 -27.72 -8.72 21.19
CA CYS A 321 -28.35 -7.39 21.30
C CYS A 321 -27.64 -6.38 22.21
N LYS A 322 -26.51 -6.74 22.82
CA LYS A 322 -25.64 -5.84 23.60
C LYS A 322 -24.34 -5.47 22.86
N LEU A 323 -24.15 -6.02 21.66
CA LEU A 323 -22.92 -5.84 20.89
C LEU A 323 -22.74 -4.37 20.51
N LYS A 324 -21.55 -3.86 20.80
CA LYS A 324 -21.08 -2.51 20.49
C LYS A 324 -20.00 -2.53 19.42
N THR A 325 -19.11 -3.52 19.46
CA THR A 325 -18.02 -3.68 18.49
C THR A 325 -18.08 -5.05 17.83
N LEU A 326 -18.05 -5.06 16.50
CA LEU A 326 -17.92 -6.27 15.69
C LEU A 326 -16.81 -6.08 14.65
N HIS A 327 -15.75 -6.86 14.76
CA HIS A 327 -14.65 -6.89 13.80
C HIS A 327 -14.51 -8.30 13.22
N LEU A 328 -14.72 -8.42 11.90
CA LEU A 328 -14.50 -9.63 11.13
C LEU A 328 -13.53 -9.47 9.93
N PRO A 329 -12.64 -8.46 9.83
CA PRO A 329 -11.87 -8.23 8.63
C PRO A 329 -10.97 -9.42 8.24
N GLU A 330 -10.60 -9.46 6.97
CA GLU A 330 -9.69 -10.46 6.38
C GLU A 330 -10.16 -11.93 6.55
N ASN A 331 -11.48 -12.15 6.52
CA ASN A 331 -12.08 -13.48 6.44
C ASN A 331 -12.58 -13.79 5.02
N ASN A 332 -12.83 -15.05 4.67
CA ASN A 332 -13.21 -15.42 3.30
C ASN A 332 -14.66 -15.93 3.24
N PHE A 333 -15.64 -15.04 3.13
CA PHE A 333 -17.05 -15.39 3.05
C PHE A 333 -17.53 -15.75 1.62
N ASP A 334 -16.63 -16.29 0.78
CA ASP A 334 -16.92 -16.93 -0.51
C ASP A 334 -17.88 -16.16 -1.45
N GLY A 335 -17.80 -14.83 -1.51
CA GLY A 335 -18.69 -14.00 -2.35
C GLY A 335 -20.13 -13.89 -1.82
N GLY A 336 -20.36 -14.23 -0.56
CA GLY A 336 -21.67 -14.18 0.08
C GLY A 336 -22.20 -12.77 0.28
N GLY A 337 -23.53 -12.64 0.23
CA GLY A 337 -24.23 -11.38 0.48
C GLY A 337 -24.27 -11.00 1.96
N ILE A 338 -24.42 -9.70 2.23
CA ILE A 338 -24.57 -9.15 3.60
C ILE A 338 -26.04 -8.93 4.01
N GLU A 339 -27.00 -9.17 3.11
CA GLU A 339 -28.41 -8.86 3.33
C GLU A 339 -29.02 -9.57 4.55
N GLU A 340 -28.72 -10.86 4.74
CA GLU A 340 -29.23 -11.63 5.88
C GLU A 340 -28.70 -11.11 7.22
N PHE A 341 -27.45 -10.66 7.25
CA PHE A 341 -26.85 -10.04 8.43
C PHE A 341 -27.60 -8.75 8.78
N TRP A 342 -27.78 -7.84 7.82
CA TRP A 342 -28.51 -6.59 8.08
C TRP A 342 -29.95 -6.83 8.50
N GLY A 343 -30.62 -7.81 7.88
CA GLY A 343 -31.97 -8.22 8.27
C GLY A 343 -32.01 -8.71 9.72
N SER A 344 -31.00 -9.47 10.17
CA SER A 344 -31.00 -10.05 11.51
C SER A 344 -30.74 -9.04 12.62
N LEU A 345 -30.08 -7.91 12.35
CA LEU A 345 -29.90 -6.83 13.35
C LEU A 345 -31.23 -6.23 13.83
N SER A 346 -32.31 -6.37 13.04
CA SER A 346 -33.65 -5.95 13.43
C SER A 346 -34.33 -6.85 14.47
N ASN A 347 -33.74 -8.02 14.78
CA ASN A 347 -34.31 -8.98 15.73
C ASN A 347 -34.24 -8.53 17.19
N CYS A 348 -33.46 -7.47 17.50
CA CYS A 348 -33.31 -7.01 18.87
C CYS A 348 -34.56 -6.25 19.36
N PRO A 349 -35.20 -6.72 20.46
CA PRO A 349 -36.44 -6.14 20.94
C PRO A 349 -36.23 -4.66 21.32
N ASN A 350 -37.19 -3.81 20.96
CA ASN A 350 -37.15 -2.36 21.22
C ASN A 350 -35.93 -1.62 20.64
N ASN A 351 -35.27 -2.16 19.61
CA ASN A 351 -34.10 -1.55 18.98
C ASN A 351 -32.96 -1.26 20.00
N THR A 352 -32.72 -2.21 20.92
CA THR A 352 -31.67 -2.10 21.95
C THR A 352 -30.25 -2.21 21.41
N LEU A 353 -30.08 -2.57 20.14
CA LEU A 353 -28.76 -2.70 19.52
C LEU A 353 -28.08 -1.33 19.48
N VAL A 354 -26.90 -1.25 20.09
CA VAL A 354 -26.06 -0.05 20.20
C VAL A 354 -24.70 -0.33 19.57
N LEU A 355 -24.71 -0.81 18.33
CA LEU A 355 -23.49 -1.06 17.58
C LEU A 355 -22.80 0.28 17.29
N GLU A 356 -21.59 0.44 17.80
CA GLU A 356 -20.74 1.64 17.72
C GLU A 356 -19.63 1.46 16.68
N SER A 357 -19.12 0.24 16.49
CA SER A 357 -18.05 -0.05 15.53
C SER A 357 -18.34 -1.34 14.75
N LEU A 358 -18.26 -1.25 13.42
CA LEU A 358 -18.42 -2.39 12.51
C LEU A 358 -17.30 -2.39 11.46
N ASP A 359 -16.49 -3.44 11.47
CA ASP A 359 -15.45 -3.70 10.46
C ASP A 359 -15.70 -5.04 9.79
N LEU A 360 -15.96 -5.00 8.49
CA LEU A 360 -16.11 -6.17 7.61
C LEU A 360 -15.20 -6.03 6.38
N SER A 361 -14.04 -5.37 6.55
CA SER A 361 -13.13 -5.11 5.44
C SER A 361 -12.39 -6.37 4.97
N GLY A 362 -12.11 -6.50 3.68
CA GLY A 362 -11.35 -7.65 3.17
C GLY A 362 -12.07 -9.00 3.30
N CYS A 363 -13.41 -8.99 3.36
CA CYS A 363 -14.23 -10.17 3.62
C CYS A 363 -14.70 -10.94 2.37
N VAL A 364 -14.33 -10.45 1.17
CA VAL A 364 -14.81 -10.96 -0.13
C VAL A 364 -16.34 -10.89 -0.25
N LEU A 365 -16.97 -9.88 0.37
CA LEU A 365 -18.43 -9.73 0.37
C LEU A 365 -18.94 -9.17 -0.97
N GLU A 366 -20.07 -9.69 -1.43
CA GLU A 366 -20.79 -9.20 -2.60
C GLU A 366 -22.17 -8.60 -2.21
N GLY A 367 -22.84 -7.99 -3.19
CA GLY A 367 -24.18 -7.43 -3.04
C GLY A 367 -24.21 -5.95 -2.67
N GLN A 368 -25.42 -5.45 -2.41
CA GLN A 368 -25.68 -4.03 -2.21
C GLN A 368 -25.80 -3.66 -0.73
N LEU A 369 -25.53 -2.39 -0.41
CA LEU A 369 -25.74 -1.88 0.95
C LEU A 369 -27.24 -1.58 1.16
N PRO A 370 -27.93 -2.24 2.11
CA PRO A 370 -29.37 -2.07 2.26
C PRO A 370 -29.74 -0.79 3.02
N ALA A 371 -30.95 -0.28 2.77
CA ALA A 371 -31.46 0.91 3.45
C ALA A 371 -31.59 0.75 4.98
N SER A 372 -31.70 -0.49 5.49
CA SER A 372 -31.75 -0.79 6.92
C SER A 372 -30.51 -0.36 7.71
N LEU A 373 -29.38 -0.07 7.03
CA LEU A 373 -28.19 0.51 7.66
C LEU A 373 -28.52 1.71 8.57
N GLY A 374 -29.45 2.57 8.15
CA GLY A 374 -29.86 3.76 8.91
C GLY A 374 -30.49 3.48 10.28
N MET A 375 -30.77 2.22 10.62
CA MET A 375 -31.22 1.81 11.95
C MET A 375 -30.10 1.88 13.01
N LEU A 376 -28.83 1.81 12.60
CA LEU A 376 -27.67 1.77 13.49
C LEU A 376 -27.23 3.16 13.96
N LYS A 377 -28.12 3.88 14.66
CA LYS A 377 -27.91 5.29 15.02
C LYS A 377 -26.72 5.56 15.96
N SER A 378 -26.22 4.53 16.64
CA SER A 378 -25.06 4.62 17.53
C SER A 378 -23.73 4.40 16.80
N LEU A 379 -23.75 4.06 15.50
CA LEU A 379 -22.55 3.68 14.76
C LEU A 379 -21.63 4.89 14.58
N GLN A 380 -20.38 4.73 15.03
CA GLN A 380 -19.30 5.71 14.98
C GLN A 380 -18.25 5.33 13.93
N TYR A 381 -17.98 4.03 13.76
CA TYR A 381 -17.01 3.50 12.79
C TYR A 381 -17.68 2.46 11.89
N LEU A 382 -17.56 2.66 10.57
CA LEU A 382 -18.00 1.71 9.56
C LEU A 382 -16.91 1.50 8.51
N ASP A 383 -16.34 0.30 8.47
CA ASP A 383 -15.41 -0.14 7.43
C ASP A 383 -15.97 -1.35 6.68
N LEU A 384 -16.22 -1.15 5.38
CA LEU A 384 -16.62 -2.19 4.43
C LEU A 384 -15.61 -2.31 3.27
N SER A 385 -14.41 -1.76 3.44
CA SER A 385 -13.44 -1.64 2.37
C SER A 385 -12.87 -2.99 1.91
N CYS A 386 -12.21 -3.00 0.76
CA CYS A 386 -11.57 -4.21 0.21
C CYS A 386 -12.54 -5.38 0.00
N ASN A 387 -13.75 -5.11 -0.51
CA ASN A 387 -14.76 -6.14 -0.80
C ASN A 387 -15.17 -6.08 -2.29
N HIS A 388 -16.15 -6.91 -2.67
CA HIS A 388 -16.74 -6.94 -4.01
C HIS A 388 -18.18 -6.37 -4.01
N MET A 389 -18.51 -5.51 -3.04
CA MET A 389 -19.84 -4.92 -2.93
C MET A 389 -20.11 -3.97 -4.10
N ASN A 390 -21.39 -3.87 -4.50
CA ASN A 390 -21.81 -3.15 -5.69
C ASN A 390 -23.13 -2.39 -5.48
N GLY A 391 -23.64 -1.78 -6.55
CA GLY A 391 -24.89 -1.01 -6.52
C GLY A 391 -24.73 0.36 -5.84
N SER A 392 -25.87 0.98 -5.53
CA SER A 392 -25.92 2.31 -4.95
C SER A 392 -25.76 2.32 -3.44
N ILE A 393 -25.01 3.29 -2.93
CA ILE A 393 -24.99 3.61 -1.49
C ILE A 393 -26.34 4.23 -1.13
N PRO A 394 -27.09 3.69 -0.14
CA PRO A 394 -28.41 4.18 0.22
C PRO A 394 -28.35 5.53 0.95
N GLN A 395 -29.35 6.39 0.70
CA GLN A 395 -29.50 7.68 1.40
C GLN A 395 -29.67 7.55 2.91
N SER A 396 -30.08 6.38 3.41
CA SER A 396 -30.17 6.11 4.85
C SER A 396 -28.82 6.13 5.55
N LEU A 397 -27.69 6.08 4.82
CA LEU A 397 -26.37 6.41 5.36
C LEU A 397 -26.39 7.76 6.10
N GLY A 398 -27.08 8.76 5.55
CA GLY A 398 -27.23 10.07 6.16
C GLY A 398 -28.06 10.10 7.44
N GLN A 399 -28.51 8.96 7.98
CA GLN A 399 -29.20 8.85 9.27
C GLN A 399 -28.23 8.49 10.43
N LEU A 400 -26.98 8.14 10.12
CA LEU A 400 -25.96 7.76 11.10
C LEU A 400 -25.31 8.99 11.75
N SER A 401 -26.05 9.72 12.58
CA SER A 401 -25.60 11.01 13.13
C SER A 401 -24.35 10.95 14.01
N GLU A 402 -24.06 9.77 14.56
CA GLU A 402 -22.89 9.52 15.41
C GLU A 402 -21.64 9.12 14.62
N LEU A 403 -21.74 8.93 13.30
CA LEU A 403 -20.67 8.44 12.46
C LEU A 403 -19.48 9.40 12.44
N VAL A 404 -18.30 8.89 12.80
CA VAL A 404 -17.01 9.58 12.83
C VAL A 404 -16.15 9.15 11.65
N GLU A 405 -16.18 7.88 11.30
CA GLU A 405 -15.37 7.31 10.22
C GLU A 405 -16.18 6.40 9.31
N LEU A 406 -16.04 6.65 8.02
CA LEU A 406 -16.66 5.87 6.95
C LEU A 406 -15.61 5.45 5.92
N ASN A 407 -15.35 4.15 5.83
CA ASN A 407 -14.50 3.57 4.80
C ASN A 407 -15.29 2.57 3.94
N LEU A 408 -15.54 2.97 2.69
CA LEU A 408 -16.22 2.17 1.67
C LEU A 408 -15.30 1.93 0.46
N SER A 409 -14.01 2.21 0.60
CA SER A 409 -13.05 2.13 -0.49
C SER A 409 -12.84 0.70 -1.00
N LEU A 410 -12.25 0.55 -2.19
CA LEU A 410 -11.91 -0.74 -2.80
C LEU A 410 -13.13 -1.68 -2.92
N ASN A 411 -14.22 -1.13 -3.47
CA ASN A 411 -15.46 -1.81 -3.82
C ASN A 411 -15.94 -1.39 -5.22
N SER A 412 -17.02 -1.98 -5.70
CA SER A 412 -17.62 -1.73 -7.02
C SER A 412 -18.91 -0.89 -6.94
N TRP A 413 -18.97 0.09 -6.02
CA TRP A 413 -20.12 0.98 -5.88
C TRP A 413 -20.39 1.81 -7.14
N GLU A 414 -21.66 2.07 -7.42
CA GLU A 414 -22.14 2.86 -8.56
C GLU A 414 -23.29 3.79 -8.16
N GLY A 415 -23.59 4.79 -9.00
CA GLY A 415 -24.76 5.66 -8.82
C GLY A 415 -24.43 7.08 -8.39
N ILE A 416 -25.35 7.72 -7.67
CA ILE A 416 -25.31 9.17 -7.41
C ILE A 416 -25.35 9.45 -5.91
N LEU A 417 -24.38 10.21 -5.44
CA LEU A 417 -24.34 10.73 -4.08
C LEU A 417 -24.86 12.18 -4.06
N THR A 418 -25.85 12.43 -3.22
CA THR A 418 -26.49 13.74 -2.98
C THR A 418 -26.31 14.17 -1.53
N GLU A 419 -26.71 15.41 -1.17
CA GLU A 419 -26.57 15.92 0.20
C GLU A 419 -27.26 15.02 1.24
N ALA A 420 -28.35 14.34 0.85
CA ALA A 420 -29.11 13.43 1.71
C ALA A 420 -28.25 12.31 2.33
N HIS A 421 -27.16 11.89 1.67
CA HIS A 421 -26.25 10.87 2.20
C HIS A 421 -25.37 11.38 3.34
N PHE A 422 -25.21 12.70 3.47
CA PHE A 422 -24.21 13.33 4.32
C PHE A 422 -24.80 14.35 5.31
N ILE A 423 -26.02 14.85 5.07
CA ILE A 423 -26.58 16.03 5.74
C ILE A 423 -26.61 15.93 7.28
N ASN A 424 -26.83 14.73 7.86
CA ASN A 424 -26.86 14.57 9.32
C ASN A 424 -25.57 13.98 9.91
N LEU A 425 -24.52 13.75 9.11
CA LEU A 425 -23.25 13.17 9.59
C LEU A 425 -22.38 14.20 10.32
N THR A 426 -22.94 14.83 11.35
CA THR A 426 -22.36 16.00 12.02
C THR A 426 -21.00 15.74 12.68
N LYS A 427 -20.71 14.49 13.06
CA LYS A 427 -19.46 14.08 13.71
C LYS A 427 -18.39 13.54 12.74
N LEU A 428 -18.68 13.46 11.46
CA LEU A 428 -17.80 12.81 10.48
C LEU A 428 -16.44 13.50 10.40
N LYS A 429 -15.37 12.73 10.60
CA LYS A 429 -13.97 13.16 10.53
C LYS A 429 -13.17 12.46 9.44
N SER A 430 -13.54 11.24 9.05
CA SER A 430 -12.85 10.46 8.02
C SER A 430 -13.85 9.95 6.97
N LEU A 431 -13.58 10.22 5.70
CA LEU A 431 -14.34 9.69 4.57
C LEU A 431 -13.37 9.07 3.55
N SER A 432 -13.48 7.77 3.35
CA SER A 432 -12.72 7.03 2.34
C SER A 432 -13.66 6.28 1.40
N ILE A 433 -13.58 6.61 0.11
CA ILE A 433 -14.42 6.04 -0.93
C ILE A 433 -13.64 5.99 -2.26
N GLY A 434 -13.96 5.03 -3.13
CA GLY A 434 -13.26 4.87 -4.40
C GLY A 434 -12.79 3.45 -4.64
N ASN A 435 -12.15 3.21 -5.77
CA ASN A 435 -11.57 1.90 -6.11
C ASN A 435 -10.10 2.04 -6.57
N ASN A 436 -9.45 0.90 -6.81
CA ASN A 436 -8.10 0.87 -7.36
C ASN A 436 -8.08 1.36 -8.82
N LEU A 437 -6.91 1.85 -9.23
CA LEU A 437 -6.72 2.61 -10.46
C LEU A 437 -6.27 1.75 -11.65
N ASP A 438 -6.47 0.43 -11.57
CA ASP A 438 -5.98 -0.51 -12.58
C ASP A 438 -6.65 -0.33 -13.96
N ASP A 439 -7.65 0.56 -14.07
CA ASP A 439 -8.35 0.84 -15.32
C ASP A 439 -8.69 2.33 -15.48
N ILE A 440 -7.69 3.14 -15.86
CA ILE A 440 -7.83 4.58 -16.16
C ILE A 440 -8.78 4.85 -17.35
N GLU A 441 -9.16 3.81 -18.10
CA GLU A 441 -10.06 3.92 -19.25
C GLU A 441 -11.54 3.70 -18.90
N LYS A 442 -11.86 3.08 -17.76
CA LYS A 442 -13.26 2.84 -17.33
C LYS A 442 -13.95 4.14 -16.87
N PRO A 443 -15.26 4.31 -17.12
CA PRO A 443 -16.00 5.47 -16.62
C PRO A 443 -16.05 5.48 -15.09
N MET A 444 -16.12 6.69 -14.51
CA MET A 444 -16.28 6.87 -13.06
C MET A 444 -17.67 6.39 -12.63
N PRO A 445 -17.76 5.38 -11.75
CA PRO A 445 -19.03 4.72 -11.46
C PRO A 445 -19.92 5.51 -10.48
N ILE A 446 -19.32 6.33 -9.61
CA ILE A 446 -20.05 7.25 -8.72
C ILE A 446 -19.94 8.69 -9.19
N VAL A 447 -21.06 9.43 -9.09
CA VAL A 447 -21.14 10.87 -9.30
C VAL A 447 -21.61 11.57 -8.03
N PHE A 448 -20.83 12.53 -7.54
CA PHE A 448 -21.25 13.47 -6.51
C PHE A 448 -22.08 14.57 -7.16
N ASN A 449 -23.40 14.52 -6.94
CA ASN A 449 -24.35 15.54 -7.38
C ASN A 449 -24.74 16.41 -6.18
N LEU A 450 -23.80 17.24 -5.75
CA LEU A 450 -23.96 18.18 -4.64
C LEU A 450 -24.09 19.60 -5.17
N SER A 451 -24.97 20.41 -4.58
CA SER A 451 -25.07 21.83 -4.90
C SER A 451 -23.73 22.53 -4.70
N TYR A 452 -23.41 23.49 -5.59
CA TYR A 452 -22.13 24.19 -5.57
C TYR A 452 -21.88 24.93 -4.25
N ASP A 453 -22.93 25.51 -3.69
CA ASP A 453 -22.96 26.34 -2.47
C ASP A 453 -23.20 25.54 -1.18
N TRP A 454 -23.35 24.22 -1.26
CA TRP A 454 -23.60 23.40 -0.08
C TRP A 454 -22.41 23.41 0.88
N VAL A 455 -22.70 23.61 2.17
CA VAL A 455 -21.72 23.55 3.26
C VAL A 455 -22.13 22.39 4.18
N PRO A 456 -21.33 21.32 4.27
CA PRO A 456 -21.59 20.24 5.21
C PRO A 456 -21.41 20.72 6.66
N SER A 457 -22.18 20.12 7.58
CA SER A 457 -22.10 20.41 9.02
C SER A 457 -20.84 19.89 9.69
N PHE A 458 -20.11 19.00 9.03
CA PHE A 458 -18.91 18.35 9.55
C PHE A 458 -17.63 18.96 8.97
N LYS A 459 -16.52 18.71 9.66
CA LYS A 459 -15.16 19.09 9.26
C LYS A 459 -14.29 17.84 9.27
N LEU A 460 -13.87 17.41 8.08
CA LEU A 460 -13.03 16.24 7.86
C LEU A 460 -11.58 16.54 8.25
N HIS A 461 -10.93 15.54 8.82
CA HIS A 461 -9.47 15.42 8.93
C HIS A 461 -8.90 14.59 7.77
N THR A 462 -9.64 13.57 7.32
CA THR A 462 -9.24 12.69 6.22
C THR A 462 -10.32 12.67 5.15
N ILE A 463 -9.92 12.95 3.92
CA ILE A 463 -10.75 12.74 2.74
C ILE A 463 -9.96 11.94 1.70
N VAL A 464 -10.52 10.81 1.32
CA VAL A 464 -9.96 9.91 0.32
C VAL A 464 -11.05 9.60 -0.68
N ILE A 465 -10.91 10.15 -1.89
CA ILE A 465 -11.78 9.89 -3.03
C ILE A 465 -10.89 9.48 -4.20
N ARG A 466 -11.04 8.23 -4.66
CA ARG A 466 -10.30 7.69 -5.81
C ARG A 466 -11.27 7.27 -6.91
N ASN A 467 -11.03 7.74 -8.12
CA ASN A 467 -11.74 7.31 -9.33
C ASN A 467 -13.27 7.59 -9.36
N TYR A 468 -13.76 8.59 -8.60
CA TYR A 468 -15.18 8.97 -8.59
C TYR A 468 -15.39 10.42 -8.99
N LYS A 469 -16.47 10.71 -9.72
CA LYS A 469 -16.70 12.03 -10.28
C LYS A 469 -17.18 13.01 -9.21
N VAL A 470 -16.29 13.92 -8.81
CA VAL A 470 -16.57 15.04 -7.92
C VAL A 470 -16.69 16.35 -8.71
N GLY A 471 -15.90 16.50 -9.78
CA GLY A 471 -15.83 17.70 -10.59
C GLY A 471 -17.00 17.89 -11.59
N PRO A 472 -16.95 18.99 -12.38
CA PRO A 472 -15.73 19.72 -12.73
C PRO A 472 -15.29 20.82 -11.75
N GLY A 473 -16.20 21.38 -10.95
CA GLY A 473 -15.89 22.51 -10.05
C GLY A 473 -15.19 22.09 -8.76
N PHE A 474 -14.43 23.00 -8.14
CA PHE A 474 -13.95 22.85 -6.76
C PHE A 474 -14.98 23.47 -5.81
N HIS A 475 -16.08 22.75 -5.55
CA HIS A 475 -17.28 23.28 -4.89
C HIS A 475 -17.05 23.71 -3.42
N VAL A 476 -17.98 24.50 -2.86
CA VAL A 476 -17.88 25.08 -1.51
C VAL A 476 -17.75 24.02 -0.42
N TRP A 477 -18.36 22.84 -0.58
CA TRP A 477 -18.26 21.78 0.42
C TRP A 477 -16.82 21.32 0.65
N LEU A 478 -15.99 21.23 -0.40
CA LEU A 478 -14.55 20.94 -0.32
C LEU A 478 -13.78 22.14 0.23
N GLN A 479 -14.06 23.34 -0.28
CA GLN A 479 -13.40 24.57 0.19
C GLN A 479 -13.62 24.82 1.69
N SER A 480 -14.77 24.40 2.22
CA SER A 480 -15.12 24.56 3.62
C SER A 480 -14.39 23.57 4.55
N GLN A 481 -13.71 22.54 4.03
CA GLN A 481 -12.94 21.59 4.82
C GLN A 481 -11.58 22.19 5.19
N THR A 482 -11.48 22.74 6.40
CA THR A 482 -10.30 23.48 6.87
C THR A 482 -9.48 22.73 7.92
N GLU A 483 -9.90 21.53 8.32
CA GLU A 483 -9.24 20.70 9.35
C GLU A 483 -8.47 19.51 8.74
N LEU A 484 -8.31 19.51 7.40
CA LEU A 484 -7.72 18.38 6.68
C LEU A 484 -6.25 18.16 7.02
N VAL A 485 -5.92 16.91 7.32
CA VAL A 485 -4.58 16.37 7.56
C VAL A 485 -4.16 15.48 6.38
N GLN A 486 -5.09 14.67 5.86
CA GLN A 486 -4.87 13.81 4.69
C GLN A 486 -5.92 14.09 3.62
N VAL A 487 -5.44 14.41 2.42
CA VAL A 487 -6.27 14.69 1.25
C VAL A 487 -5.82 13.82 0.10
N VAL A 488 -6.71 12.96 -0.38
CA VAL A 488 -6.56 12.21 -1.62
C VAL A 488 -7.80 12.47 -2.47
N LEU A 489 -7.64 13.24 -3.53
CA LEU A 489 -8.66 13.46 -4.55
C LEU A 489 -8.06 13.04 -5.88
N ARG A 490 -7.84 11.73 -6.08
CA ARG A 490 -7.16 11.21 -7.27
C ARG A 490 -8.17 10.77 -8.31
N ARG A 491 -8.03 11.26 -9.54
CA ARG A 491 -8.95 10.94 -10.64
C ARG A 491 -10.41 11.22 -10.25
N THR A 492 -10.69 12.46 -9.89
CA THR A 492 -12.03 12.93 -9.48
C THR A 492 -12.75 13.80 -10.52
N GLY A 493 -12.08 14.07 -11.64
CA GLY A 493 -12.63 14.86 -12.74
C GLY A 493 -12.75 16.35 -12.43
N ILE A 494 -12.13 16.83 -11.35
CA ILE A 494 -12.07 18.26 -11.03
C ILE A 494 -11.14 18.95 -12.02
N SER A 495 -11.61 20.08 -12.58
CA SER A 495 -10.91 20.87 -13.59
C SER A 495 -10.76 22.35 -13.22
N ASP A 496 -11.25 22.73 -12.05
CA ASP A 496 -11.22 24.11 -11.54
C ASP A 496 -9.83 24.47 -10.97
N SER A 497 -9.66 25.74 -10.63
CA SER A 497 -8.51 26.19 -9.84
C SER A 497 -8.75 26.02 -8.34
N ILE A 498 -7.66 25.84 -7.59
CA ILE A 498 -7.73 25.74 -6.12
C ILE A 498 -7.53 27.14 -5.53
N PRO A 499 -8.44 27.62 -4.66
CA PRO A 499 -8.26 28.90 -3.97
C PRO A 499 -6.99 28.91 -3.11
N GLU A 500 -6.15 29.94 -3.22
CA GLU A 500 -4.92 30.07 -2.41
C GLU A 500 -5.19 30.09 -0.90
N GLU A 501 -6.29 30.73 -0.49
CA GLU A 501 -6.85 30.71 0.87
C GLU A 501 -7.02 29.31 1.44
N TRP A 502 -7.33 28.32 0.60
CA TRP A 502 -7.54 26.94 1.03
C TRP A 502 -6.21 26.30 1.46
N PHE A 503 -5.16 26.43 0.64
CA PHE A 503 -3.83 25.95 1.02
C PHE A 503 -3.28 26.66 2.26
N LEU A 504 -3.50 27.96 2.39
CA LEU A 504 -3.07 28.73 3.58
C LEU A 504 -3.71 28.20 4.87
N LYS A 505 -4.99 27.84 4.83
CA LYS A 505 -5.70 27.27 5.99
C LYS A 505 -5.16 25.89 6.39
N LEU A 506 -4.76 25.08 5.40
CA LEU A 506 -4.30 23.72 5.63
C LEU A 506 -2.80 23.60 5.94
N SER A 507 -2.00 24.61 5.60
CA SER A 507 -0.54 24.45 5.52
C SER A 507 0.13 24.01 6.82
N SER A 508 -0.42 24.40 7.97
CA SER A 508 0.11 24.04 9.30
C SER A 508 -0.15 22.59 9.74
N ARG A 509 -1.10 21.90 9.11
CA ARG A 509 -1.61 20.59 9.53
C ARG A 509 -1.48 19.50 8.48
N LEU A 510 -1.47 19.85 7.20
CA LEU A 510 -1.47 18.91 6.09
C LEU A 510 -0.22 18.01 6.13
N GLU A 511 -0.46 16.69 6.17
CA GLU A 511 0.57 15.64 6.19
C GLU A 511 0.65 14.91 4.85
N TYR A 512 -0.48 14.74 4.16
CA TYR A 512 -0.57 14.01 2.90
C TYR A 512 -1.49 14.74 1.93
N LEU A 513 -0.99 15.02 0.72
CA LEU A 513 -1.76 15.65 -0.35
C LEU A 513 -1.53 14.93 -1.68
N ASP A 514 -2.56 14.28 -2.19
CA ASP A 514 -2.61 13.68 -3.51
C ASP A 514 -3.82 14.24 -4.29
N LEU A 515 -3.55 15.06 -5.30
CA LEU A 515 -4.54 15.61 -6.23
C LEU A 515 -4.32 15.09 -7.66
N SER A 516 -3.60 13.99 -7.80
CA SER A 516 -3.10 13.52 -9.09
C SER A 516 -4.18 13.02 -10.04
N TYR A 517 -3.87 12.97 -11.34
CA TYR A 517 -4.76 12.47 -12.39
C TYR A 517 -6.10 13.23 -12.47
N ASN A 518 -6.07 14.55 -12.31
CA ASN A 518 -7.23 15.43 -12.49
C ASN A 518 -6.97 16.39 -13.66
N GLN A 519 -7.71 17.50 -13.67
CA GLN A 519 -7.55 18.57 -14.64
C GLN A 519 -7.41 19.91 -13.94
N PHE A 520 -6.92 19.93 -12.68
CA PHE A 520 -6.80 21.17 -11.89
C PHE A 520 -5.97 22.21 -12.65
N ARG A 521 -6.42 23.47 -12.61
CA ARG A 521 -5.81 24.60 -13.34
C ARG A 521 -5.31 25.69 -12.40
N GLY A 522 -4.61 26.66 -12.97
CA GLY A 522 -4.17 27.86 -12.28
C GLY A 522 -2.85 27.67 -11.54
N ARG A 523 -2.46 28.71 -10.78
CA ARG A 523 -1.17 28.79 -10.10
C ARG A 523 -1.27 28.33 -8.66
N LEU A 524 -0.25 27.59 -8.19
CA LEU A 524 -0.17 27.10 -6.82
C LEU A 524 0.29 28.15 -5.78
N SER A 525 0.94 29.25 -6.19
CA SER A 525 1.37 30.31 -5.25
C SER A 525 1.46 31.71 -5.88
N SER A 526 1.12 32.73 -5.08
CA SER A 526 1.26 34.15 -5.43
C SER A 526 2.67 34.70 -5.18
N ASN A 527 3.72 34.08 -5.74
CA ASN A 527 5.13 34.49 -5.54
C ASN A 527 5.63 34.56 -4.07
N GLN A 528 4.83 34.14 -3.09
CA GLN A 528 5.19 34.08 -1.67
C GLN A 528 5.61 32.67 -1.25
N LEU A 529 6.51 32.60 -0.26
CA LEU A 529 6.95 31.34 0.33
C LEU A 529 5.84 30.74 1.20
N MET A 530 5.31 29.57 0.81
CA MET A 530 4.39 28.80 1.65
C MET A 530 5.14 27.78 2.51
N ARG A 531 4.65 27.54 3.73
CA ARG A 531 5.29 26.61 4.68
C ARG A 531 4.34 25.47 5.06
N PHE A 532 4.80 24.24 4.82
CA PHE A 532 4.11 22.98 5.12
C PHE A 532 4.98 22.11 6.03
N PRO A 533 5.11 22.44 7.33
CA PRO A 533 6.08 21.81 8.22
C PRO A 533 5.82 20.32 8.50
N LYS A 534 4.56 19.88 8.38
CA LYS A 534 4.12 18.50 8.63
C LYS A 534 3.95 17.65 7.38
N LEU A 535 4.01 18.25 6.18
CA LEU A 535 3.77 17.55 4.93
C LEU A 535 4.86 16.51 4.68
N ARG A 536 4.45 15.26 4.46
CA ARG A 536 5.32 14.09 4.20
C ARG A 536 5.24 13.66 2.74
N LEU A 537 4.06 13.75 2.12
CA LEU A 537 3.83 13.39 0.73
C LEU A 537 3.04 14.47 -0.01
N LEU A 538 3.58 14.88 -1.16
CA LEU A 538 2.90 15.71 -2.14
C LEU A 538 2.87 15.02 -3.50
N ASN A 539 1.67 14.78 -4.04
CA ASN A 539 1.47 14.35 -5.41
C ASN A 539 0.44 15.23 -6.12
N LEU A 540 0.90 16.00 -7.10
CA LEU A 540 0.07 16.85 -7.97
C LEU A 540 0.16 16.41 -9.44
N ALA A 541 0.66 15.20 -9.71
CA ALA A 541 0.96 14.74 -11.04
C ALA A 541 -0.26 14.65 -11.96
N HIS A 542 -0.05 14.74 -13.27
CA HIS A 542 -1.09 14.63 -14.29
C HIS A 542 -2.25 15.60 -14.05
N ASN A 543 -1.95 16.89 -14.12
CA ASN A 543 -2.90 18.00 -13.98
C ASN A 543 -2.61 19.09 -15.02
N GLN A 544 -3.24 20.25 -14.89
CA GLN A 544 -3.03 21.43 -15.74
C GLN A 544 -2.56 22.63 -14.91
N PHE A 545 -1.83 22.38 -13.81
CA PHE A 545 -1.27 23.47 -13.01
C PHE A 545 -0.22 24.21 -13.82
N GLU A 546 -0.28 25.54 -13.77
CA GLU A 546 0.63 26.44 -14.49
C GLU A 546 1.33 27.40 -13.54
N GLY A 547 2.36 28.08 -14.03
CA GLY A 547 3.13 29.06 -13.24
C GLY A 547 4.57 28.62 -12.97
N PRO A 548 5.33 29.43 -12.22
CA PRO A 548 6.69 29.06 -11.83
C PRO A 548 6.69 27.84 -10.91
N PHE A 549 7.86 27.20 -10.77
CA PHE A 549 8.08 26.15 -9.76
C PHE A 549 7.61 26.63 -8.36
N PRO A 550 6.80 25.84 -7.63
CA PRO A 550 6.20 26.29 -6.39
C PRO A 550 7.26 26.57 -5.31
N LEU A 551 7.27 27.80 -4.78
CA LEU A 551 8.12 28.21 -3.66
C LEU A 551 7.55 27.71 -2.33
N TRP A 552 7.71 26.41 -2.06
CA TRP A 552 7.23 25.77 -0.83
C TRP A 552 8.41 25.32 0.03
N SER A 553 8.29 25.54 1.34
CA SER A 553 9.17 24.95 2.34
C SER A 553 8.42 23.82 3.04
N THR A 554 8.94 22.60 2.94
CA THR A 554 8.27 21.37 3.38
C THR A 554 9.28 20.33 3.86
N ASN A 555 8.79 19.39 4.68
CA ASN A 555 9.52 18.20 5.11
C ASN A 555 9.11 16.95 4.32
N ALA A 556 8.51 17.12 3.13
CA ALA A 556 8.04 16.02 2.32
C ALA A 556 9.22 15.13 1.87
N SER A 557 9.07 13.81 2.01
CA SER A 557 9.98 12.82 1.44
C SER A 557 9.63 12.53 -0.01
N TYR A 558 8.36 12.63 -0.40
CA TYR A 558 7.87 12.40 -1.76
C TYR A 558 7.27 13.68 -2.34
N PHE A 559 7.79 14.14 -3.48
CA PHE A 559 7.35 15.37 -4.15
C PHE A 559 7.20 15.14 -5.66
N ASP A 560 5.96 15.08 -6.12
CA ASP A 560 5.60 14.76 -7.49
C ASP A 560 4.73 15.86 -8.13
N LEU A 561 5.26 16.46 -9.19
CA LEU A 561 4.62 17.45 -10.06
C LEU A 561 4.58 16.99 -11.53
N GLU A 562 4.81 15.70 -11.81
CA GLU A 562 4.93 15.17 -13.16
C GLU A 562 3.72 15.53 -14.04
N SER A 563 3.92 15.75 -15.34
CA SER A 563 2.83 16.01 -16.30
C SER A 563 1.95 17.21 -15.91
N ASN A 564 2.54 18.39 -15.89
CA ASN A 564 1.87 19.68 -15.63
C ASN A 564 2.42 20.77 -16.59
N LEU A 565 2.07 22.04 -16.36
CA LEU A 565 2.48 23.19 -17.17
C LEU A 565 3.43 24.13 -16.39
N PHE A 566 4.17 23.63 -15.40
CA PHE A 566 5.11 24.46 -14.62
C PHE A 566 6.28 24.94 -15.48
N TYR A 567 6.71 26.19 -15.31
CA TYR A 567 7.81 26.79 -16.04
C TYR A 567 8.81 27.50 -15.12
N GLY A 568 9.88 28.08 -15.70
CA GLY A 568 10.90 28.79 -14.94
C GLY A 568 11.93 27.87 -14.27
N PRO A 569 12.90 28.44 -13.54
CA PRO A 569 13.98 27.68 -12.94
C PRO A 569 13.60 27.03 -11.60
N ILE A 570 14.29 25.93 -11.27
CA ILE A 570 14.29 25.39 -9.91
C ILE A 570 15.01 26.40 -8.99
N PRO A 571 14.46 26.72 -7.79
CA PRO A 571 15.11 27.64 -6.85
C PRO A 571 16.54 27.22 -6.47
N SER A 572 17.45 28.18 -6.34
CA SER A 572 18.87 27.90 -6.03
C SER A 572 19.13 27.42 -4.59
N ASN A 573 18.17 27.60 -3.68
CA ASN A 573 18.19 27.17 -2.29
C ASN A 573 17.26 25.96 -2.04
N PHE A 574 17.06 25.12 -3.06
CA PHE A 574 16.12 24.00 -3.03
C PHE A 574 16.38 23.01 -1.89
N ASP A 575 17.65 22.76 -1.58
CA ASP A 575 18.09 21.93 -0.45
C ASP A 575 17.62 22.43 0.91
N LYS A 576 17.50 23.75 1.08
CA LYS A 576 16.97 24.36 2.31
C LYS A 576 15.45 24.39 2.36
N LEU A 577 14.80 24.42 1.19
CA LEU A 577 13.35 24.43 1.10
C LEU A 577 12.77 23.04 1.39
N MET A 578 13.43 21.98 0.93
CA MET A 578 12.97 20.59 1.02
C MET A 578 14.08 19.66 1.55
N PRO A 579 14.55 19.84 2.80
CA PRO A 579 15.74 19.17 3.31
C PRO A 579 15.58 17.66 3.54
N LYS A 580 14.35 17.16 3.65
CA LYS A 580 14.03 15.74 3.89
C LYS A 580 13.63 14.96 2.64
N LEU A 581 13.76 15.56 1.46
CA LEU A 581 13.27 14.96 0.23
C LEU A 581 14.08 13.71 -0.15
N GLU A 582 13.34 12.65 -0.48
CA GLU A 582 13.85 11.35 -0.92
C GLU A 582 13.55 11.15 -2.41
N GLU A 583 12.34 11.50 -2.86
CA GLU A 583 11.91 11.32 -4.25
C GLU A 583 11.40 12.61 -4.88
N LEU A 584 12.00 13.01 -6.00
CA LEU A 584 11.61 14.19 -6.78
C LEU A 584 11.19 13.81 -8.20
N TYR A 585 9.91 14.01 -8.51
CA TYR A 585 9.34 13.83 -9.85
C TYR A 585 8.83 15.16 -10.39
N ILE A 586 9.53 15.73 -11.36
CA ILE A 586 9.14 17.00 -12.00
C ILE A 586 9.19 16.88 -13.54
N SER A 587 9.03 15.64 -14.01
CA SER A 587 9.07 15.28 -15.42
C SER A 587 7.86 15.84 -16.18
N GLU A 588 7.98 15.93 -17.50
CA GLU A 588 6.89 16.35 -18.40
C GLU A 588 6.29 17.72 -18.01
N ASN A 589 7.14 18.73 -17.96
CA ASN A 589 6.79 20.11 -17.64
C ASN A 589 7.49 21.09 -18.61
N HIS A 590 7.41 22.39 -18.34
CA HIS A 590 8.08 23.45 -19.11
C HIS A 590 9.22 24.14 -18.33
N LEU A 591 9.79 23.49 -17.30
CA LEU A 591 10.85 24.04 -16.46
C LEU A 591 12.11 24.32 -17.28
N ASN A 592 12.85 25.38 -16.93
CA ASN A 592 13.99 25.85 -17.71
C ASN A 592 15.16 26.31 -16.83
N GLY A 593 16.18 26.91 -17.44
CA GLY A 593 17.40 27.32 -16.72
C GLY A 593 18.34 26.16 -16.43
N THR A 594 19.23 26.33 -15.47
CA THR A 594 20.21 25.31 -15.06
C THR A 594 19.70 24.51 -13.88
N ILE A 595 20.07 23.22 -13.80
CA ILE A 595 19.84 22.40 -12.60
C ILE A 595 20.71 22.98 -11.46
N PRO A 596 20.13 23.45 -10.33
CA PRO A 596 20.90 24.11 -9.29
C PRO A 596 21.84 23.12 -8.57
N PRO A 597 23.11 23.50 -8.31
CA PRO A 597 24.06 22.64 -7.61
C PRO A 597 23.62 22.23 -6.20
N SER A 598 22.70 22.98 -5.58
CA SER A 598 22.14 22.67 -4.27
C SER A 598 21.44 21.31 -4.22
N ILE A 599 20.88 20.80 -5.34
CA ILE A 599 20.25 19.47 -5.37
C ILE A 599 21.27 18.40 -4.97
N CYS A 600 22.56 18.59 -5.30
CA CYS A 600 23.64 17.69 -4.89
C CYS A 600 23.86 17.63 -3.36
N ASN A 601 23.37 18.60 -2.59
CA ASN A 601 23.50 18.59 -1.13
C ASN A 601 22.46 17.69 -0.43
N MET A 602 21.47 17.18 -1.16
CA MET A 602 20.33 16.46 -0.61
C MET A 602 20.69 14.98 -0.37
N GLN A 603 21.15 14.66 0.84
CA GLN A 603 21.77 13.37 1.16
C GLN A 603 20.83 12.17 1.08
N ASN A 604 19.53 12.39 1.34
CA ASN A 604 18.51 11.34 1.36
C ASN A 604 17.87 11.10 -0.02
N LEU A 605 18.25 11.86 -1.05
CA LEU A 605 17.62 11.74 -2.36
C LEU A 605 17.92 10.38 -3.01
N THR A 606 16.88 9.61 -3.29
CA THR A 606 16.90 8.29 -3.94
C THR A 606 16.50 8.41 -5.41
N VAL A 607 15.53 9.27 -5.75
CA VAL A 607 15.02 9.46 -7.12
C VAL A 607 15.08 10.92 -7.56
N LEU A 608 15.68 11.15 -8.73
CA LEU A 608 15.68 12.44 -9.42
C LEU A 608 15.14 12.28 -10.85
N SER A 609 13.91 12.73 -11.08
CA SER A 609 13.22 12.65 -12.37
C SER A 609 12.90 14.05 -12.92
N LEU A 610 13.64 14.46 -13.95
CA LEU A 610 13.66 15.77 -14.61
C LEU A 610 13.27 15.71 -16.10
N ARG A 611 12.82 14.54 -16.56
CA ARG A 611 12.65 14.19 -17.97
C ARG A 611 11.70 15.14 -18.68
N SER A 612 11.92 15.39 -19.97
CA SER A 612 11.00 16.16 -20.82
C SER A 612 10.71 17.56 -20.25
N ASN A 613 11.77 18.36 -20.14
CA ASN A 613 11.74 19.77 -19.73
C ASN A 613 12.68 20.58 -20.66
N HIS A 614 12.92 21.86 -20.32
CA HIS A 614 13.82 22.76 -21.05
C HIS A 614 15.11 23.09 -20.26
N PHE A 615 15.59 22.18 -19.40
CA PHE A 615 16.82 22.41 -18.65
C PHE A 615 18.03 22.51 -19.57
N SER A 616 18.97 23.38 -19.22
CA SER A 616 20.15 23.71 -20.03
C SER A 616 21.41 23.86 -19.16
N GLY A 617 22.56 24.13 -19.79
CA GLY A 617 23.85 24.21 -19.10
C GLY A 617 24.45 22.83 -18.81
N LYS A 618 25.34 22.74 -17.83
CA LYS A 618 26.02 21.48 -17.47
C LYS A 618 25.21 20.74 -16.41
N PHE A 619 25.27 19.41 -16.44
CA PHE A 619 24.78 18.60 -15.32
C PHE A 619 25.65 18.88 -14.07
N PRO A 620 25.07 19.00 -12.86
CA PRO A 620 25.83 19.18 -11.63
C PRO A 620 26.93 18.13 -11.43
N HIS A 621 28.07 18.52 -10.86
CA HIS A 621 29.28 17.69 -10.76
C HIS A 621 29.65 17.25 -9.33
N THR A 622 28.92 17.65 -8.30
CA THR A 622 29.30 17.42 -6.89
C THR A 622 28.55 16.23 -6.28
N TRP A 623 28.74 15.04 -6.81
CA TRP A 623 27.95 13.85 -6.47
C TRP A 623 28.35 13.13 -5.18
N SER A 624 29.44 13.54 -4.54
CA SER A 624 29.96 12.91 -3.31
C SER A 624 29.00 12.94 -2.12
N SER A 625 27.97 13.78 -2.18
CA SER A 625 27.00 13.96 -1.09
C SER A 625 25.73 13.13 -1.24
N TRP A 626 25.48 12.52 -2.40
CA TRP A 626 24.34 11.61 -2.62
C TRP A 626 24.72 10.18 -2.25
N SER A 627 24.39 9.76 -1.03
CA SER A 627 24.74 8.41 -0.55
C SER A 627 23.68 7.36 -0.91
N GLN A 628 22.44 7.78 -1.25
CA GLN A 628 21.29 6.89 -1.44
C GLN A 628 20.68 6.95 -2.85
N ILE A 629 21.22 7.75 -3.77
CA ILE A 629 20.62 7.94 -5.09
C ILE A 629 20.64 6.63 -5.89
N THR A 630 19.49 6.21 -6.38
CA THR A 630 19.31 4.99 -7.18
C THR A 630 18.91 5.31 -8.61
N ILE A 631 18.15 6.39 -8.83
CA ILE A 631 17.57 6.72 -10.13
C ILE A 631 17.85 8.17 -10.50
N VAL A 632 18.41 8.36 -11.70
CA VAL A 632 18.59 9.67 -12.32
C VAL A 632 18.04 9.64 -13.73
N ASP A 633 16.95 10.37 -13.95
CA ASP A 633 16.34 10.57 -15.26
C ASP A 633 16.32 12.05 -15.62
N ALA A 634 17.19 12.46 -16.54
CA ALA A 634 17.24 13.81 -17.09
C ALA A 634 17.11 13.81 -18.62
N ALA A 635 16.43 12.80 -19.16
CA ALA A 635 16.22 12.64 -20.58
C ALA A 635 15.39 13.78 -21.19
N TYR A 636 15.48 13.98 -22.51
CA TYR A 636 14.69 14.96 -23.26
C TYR A 636 14.79 16.38 -22.69
N ASN A 637 16.02 16.89 -22.60
CA ASN A 637 16.33 18.25 -22.14
C ASN A 637 17.36 18.91 -23.08
N ASN A 638 17.83 20.10 -22.75
CA ASN A 638 18.85 20.82 -23.50
C ASN A 638 20.20 20.89 -22.74
N LEU A 639 20.49 19.88 -21.90
CA LEU A 639 21.71 19.80 -21.10
C LEU A 639 22.93 19.56 -22.00
N SER A 640 24.10 20.02 -21.58
CA SER A 640 25.32 20.06 -22.39
C SER A 640 26.57 19.82 -21.55
N GLY A 641 27.74 19.79 -22.20
CA GLY A 641 29.00 19.45 -21.55
C GLY A 641 29.19 17.94 -21.43
N ASN A 642 29.99 17.51 -20.46
CA ASN A 642 30.39 16.11 -20.32
C ASN A 642 29.59 15.45 -19.23
N ILE A 643 29.39 14.13 -19.34
CA ILE A 643 28.85 13.33 -18.24
C ILE A 643 29.86 13.41 -17.08
N PRO A 644 29.46 13.89 -15.88
CA PRO A 644 30.38 14.05 -14.75
C PRO A 644 31.05 12.75 -14.33
N THR A 645 32.38 12.75 -14.19
CA THR A 645 33.14 11.58 -13.70
C THR A 645 32.78 11.22 -12.25
N SER A 646 32.35 12.20 -11.46
CA SER A 646 31.92 12.01 -10.07
C SER A 646 30.67 11.16 -9.90
N MET A 647 29.87 10.93 -10.95
CA MET A 647 28.74 9.97 -10.91
C MET A 647 29.21 8.56 -10.54
N GLY A 648 30.45 8.20 -10.88
CA GLY A 648 31.07 6.92 -10.51
C GLY A 648 31.46 6.78 -9.03
N ILE A 649 31.16 7.76 -8.18
CA ILE A 649 31.29 7.61 -6.71
C ILE A 649 30.10 6.83 -6.14
N LEU A 650 28.97 6.82 -6.85
CA LEU A 650 27.71 6.27 -6.37
C LEU A 650 27.68 4.75 -6.57
N SER A 651 27.84 3.98 -5.50
CA SER A 651 27.69 2.52 -5.57
C SER A 651 26.23 2.08 -5.66
N THR A 652 25.27 2.97 -5.39
CA THR A 652 23.83 2.70 -5.31
C THR A 652 23.06 2.97 -6.62
N LEU A 653 23.69 3.58 -7.63
CA LEU A 653 23.01 3.99 -8.86
C LEU A 653 22.55 2.77 -9.69
N GLU A 654 21.25 2.63 -9.88
CA GLU A 654 20.62 1.54 -10.64
C GLU A 654 20.20 1.98 -12.05
N ILE A 655 19.66 3.19 -12.22
CA ILE A 655 19.12 3.68 -13.49
C ILE A 655 19.70 5.05 -13.83
N LEU A 656 20.32 5.15 -15.00
CA LEU A 656 20.82 6.39 -15.56
C LEU A 656 20.23 6.64 -16.95
N LYS A 657 19.40 7.69 -17.06
CA LYS A 657 18.80 8.15 -18.32
C LYS A 657 19.17 9.60 -18.59
N LEU A 658 19.97 9.83 -19.64
CA LEU A 658 20.41 11.15 -20.09
C LEU A 658 20.13 11.35 -21.59
N ASN A 659 19.32 10.49 -22.20
CA ASN A 659 19.09 10.49 -23.63
C ASN A 659 18.38 11.75 -24.13
N ASN A 660 18.56 12.08 -25.41
CA ASN A 660 18.03 13.28 -26.06
C ASN A 660 18.43 14.57 -25.34
N ASN A 661 19.74 14.83 -25.31
CA ASN A 661 20.39 16.02 -24.76
C ASN A 661 21.57 16.43 -25.68
N ASN A 662 22.43 17.35 -25.23
CA ASN A 662 23.64 17.78 -25.93
C ASN A 662 24.95 17.33 -25.23
N PHE A 663 24.94 16.20 -24.51
CA PHE A 663 26.16 15.70 -23.87
C PHE A 663 27.21 15.29 -24.90
N GLY A 664 28.46 15.71 -24.69
CA GLY A 664 29.60 15.44 -25.57
C GLY A 664 30.67 14.55 -24.94
N ASP A 665 31.80 14.43 -25.62
CA ASP A 665 32.95 13.59 -25.21
C ASP A 665 32.58 12.10 -25.05
N LYS A 666 33.33 11.37 -24.22
CA LYS A 666 33.21 9.91 -24.04
C LYS A 666 32.39 9.58 -22.79
N ILE A 667 31.87 8.37 -22.73
CA ILE A 667 31.30 7.81 -21.49
C ILE A 667 32.42 7.72 -20.44
N PRO A 668 32.25 8.28 -19.22
CA PRO A 668 33.26 8.24 -18.18
C PRO A 668 33.57 6.81 -17.70
N ASP A 669 34.86 6.48 -17.57
CA ASP A 669 35.27 5.18 -17.05
C ASP A 669 34.86 4.98 -15.59
N SER A 670 34.73 6.04 -14.80
CA SER A 670 34.36 5.97 -13.38
C SER A 670 33.01 5.29 -13.13
N LEU A 671 32.09 5.25 -14.10
CA LEU A 671 30.81 4.56 -13.98
C LEU A 671 30.95 3.04 -13.75
N HIS A 672 32.12 2.44 -13.99
CA HIS A 672 32.40 1.05 -13.63
C HIS A 672 32.28 0.74 -12.13
N ASN A 673 32.30 1.76 -11.28
CA ASN A 673 32.10 1.63 -9.83
C ASN A 673 30.64 1.47 -9.42
N CYS A 674 29.68 1.80 -10.29
CA CYS A 674 28.24 1.67 -10.03
C CYS A 674 27.84 0.19 -10.20
N SER A 675 28.11 -0.63 -9.19
CA SER A 675 28.02 -2.10 -9.35
C SER A 675 26.60 -2.66 -9.49
N VAL A 676 25.60 -1.88 -9.08
CA VAL A 676 24.17 -2.26 -9.11
C VAL A 676 23.43 -1.69 -10.32
N LEU A 677 24.14 -1.15 -11.31
CA LEU A 677 23.55 -0.50 -12.47
C LEU A 677 22.77 -1.51 -13.33
N LYS A 678 21.46 -1.24 -13.50
CA LYS A 678 20.50 -2.05 -14.24
C LYS A 678 20.15 -1.46 -15.60
N SER A 679 20.18 -0.14 -15.75
CA SER A 679 19.76 0.53 -17.00
C SER A 679 20.60 1.76 -17.33
N ILE A 680 21.08 1.83 -18.57
CA ILE A 680 21.76 2.99 -19.14
C ILE A 680 21.07 3.40 -20.45
N ASP A 681 20.55 4.64 -20.51
CA ASP A 681 20.11 5.26 -21.77
C ASP A 681 20.79 6.61 -21.97
N LEU A 682 21.72 6.66 -22.93
CA LEU A 682 22.48 7.85 -23.30
C LEU A 682 22.24 8.26 -24.76
N GLY A 683 21.26 7.67 -25.44
CA GLY A 683 21.05 7.90 -26.88
C GLY A 683 20.67 9.35 -27.23
N GLY A 684 20.77 9.75 -28.49
CA GLY A 684 20.38 11.11 -28.92
C GLY A 684 21.26 12.21 -28.31
N ASN A 685 22.57 11.96 -28.21
CA ASN A 685 23.55 12.92 -27.66
C ASN A 685 24.71 13.13 -28.65
N LYS A 686 25.69 13.96 -28.27
CA LYS A 686 26.93 14.21 -29.01
C LYS A 686 28.10 13.35 -28.53
N LEU A 687 27.81 12.21 -27.89
CA LEU A 687 28.80 11.29 -27.35
C LEU A 687 29.60 10.63 -28.47
N SER A 688 30.90 10.45 -28.25
CA SER A 688 31.84 9.91 -29.23
C SER A 688 32.85 8.95 -28.62
N GLY A 689 33.73 8.39 -29.45
CA GLY A 689 34.72 7.39 -29.04
C GLY A 689 34.18 5.96 -29.10
N ARG A 690 34.80 5.03 -28.36
CA ARG A 690 34.42 3.60 -28.33
C ARG A 690 33.56 3.33 -27.10
N ILE A 691 32.73 2.28 -27.15
CA ILE A 691 32.06 1.74 -25.95
C ILE A 691 33.15 1.27 -24.96
N PRO A 692 33.18 1.78 -23.72
CA PRO A 692 34.15 1.34 -22.74
C PRO A 692 34.04 -0.16 -22.42
N PRO A 693 35.15 -0.92 -22.35
CA PRO A 693 35.12 -2.37 -22.09
C PRO A 693 34.56 -2.77 -20.72
N TRP A 694 34.48 -1.84 -19.76
CA TRP A 694 33.85 -2.10 -18.46
C TRP A 694 32.34 -2.32 -18.60
N ILE A 695 31.72 -1.84 -19.68
CA ILE A 695 30.34 -2.18 -20.04
C ILE A 695 30.36 -3.64 -20.52
N GLY A 696 29.95 -4.56 -19.64
CA GLY A 696 30.16 -6.00 -19.80
C GLY A 696 31.30 -6.60 -18.96
N GLY A 697 31.91 -5.80 -18.08
CA GLY A 697 32.79 -6.28 -17.03
C GLY A 697 32.02 -6.86 -15.84
N SER A 698 32.72 -7.56 -14.93
CA SER A 698 32.12 -8.21 -13.75
C SER A 698 31.37 -7.24 -12.82
N ASN A 699 31.87 -6.01 -12.70
CA ASN A 699 31.32 -5.00 -11.80
C ASN A 699 29.93 -4.52 -12.23
N VAL A 700 29.61 -4.50 -13.52
CA VAL A 700 28.33 -3.97 -14.05
C VAL A 700 27.53 -5.09 -14.71
N SER A 701 27.49 -6.25 -14.04
CA SER A 701 26.89 -7.49 -14.59
C SER A 701 25.36 -7.52 -14.50
N MET A 702 24.76 -6.62 -13.72
CA MET A 702 23.31 -6.51 -13.52
C MET A 702 22.59 -5.73 -14.62
N LEU A 703 23.29 -5.30 -15.68
CA LEU A 703 22.73 -4.46 -16.72
C LEU A 703 21.67 -5.22 -17.55
N CYS A 704 20.44 -4.71 -17.51
CA CYS A 704 19.27 -5.19 -18.22
C CYS A 704 19.00 -4.41 -19.52
N MET A 705 19.35 -3.12 -19.54
CA MET A 705 19.14 -2.22 -20.68
C MET A 705 20.38 -1.38 -20.97
N LEU A 706 20.82 -1.39 -22.24
CA LEU A 706 21.85 -0.51 -22.77
C LEU A 706 21.37 0.15 -24.07
N ARG A 707 21.22 1.47 -24.04
CA ARG A 707 20.80 2.27 -25.18
C ARG A 707 21.78 3.42 -25.43
N LEU A 708 22.44 3.37 -26.58
CA LEU A 708 23.46 4.33 -27.02
C LEU A 708 23.13 4.89 -28.42
N ARG A 709 21.86 4.77 -28.84
CA ARG A 709 21.43 5.12 -30.21
C ARG A 709 21.68 6.57 -30.59
N SER A 710 21.74 6.87 -31.88
CA SER A 710 21.74 8.26 -32.40
C SER A 710 22.82 9.13 -31.74
N SER A 711 24.07 8.68 -31.82
CA SER A 711 25.24 9.36 -31.26
C SER A 711 26.42 9.25 -32.25
N PHE A 712 27.64 9.61 -31.83
CA PHE A 712 28.85 9.58 -32.66
C PHE A 712 29.82 8.47 -32.23
N PHE A 713 29.32 7.35 -31.70
CA PHE A 713 30.19 6.24 -31.30
C PHE A 713 30.85 5.57 -32.51
N THR A 714 32.07 5.08 -32.31
CA THR A 714 32.95 4.51 -33.33
C THR A 714 33.65 3.25 -32.82
N GLY A 715 34.32 2.53 -33.71
CA GLY A 715 35.06 1.31 -33.37
C GLY A 715 34.16 0.08 -33.35
N HIS A 716 34.65 -1.00 -32.75
CA HIS A 716 33.98 -2.29 -32.77
C HIS A 716 33.01 -2.43 -31.59
N ILE A 717 31.95 -3.22 -31.78
CA ILE A 717 31.08 -3.66 -30.68
C ILE A 717 31.92 -4.58 -29.74
N PRO A 718 32.09 -4.23 -28.45
CA PRO A 718 32.95 -5.01 -27.55
C PRO A 718 32.40 -6.41 -27.29
N ARG A 719 33.28 -7.42 -27.27
CA ARG A 719 32.89 -8.80 -26.91
C ARG A 719 32.44 -8.92 -25.44
N GLN A 720 32.88 -8.00 -24.59
CA GLN A 720 32.50 -7.92 -23.18
C GLN A 720 30.98 -7.79 -22.99
N LEU A 721 30.25 -7.19 -23.94
CA LEU A 721 28.79 -7.10 -23.88
C LEU A 721 28.12 -8.49 -23.80
N CYS A 722 28.76 -9.53 -24.33
CA CYS A 722 28.27 -10.91 -24.24
C CYS A 722 28.22 -11.45 -22.80
N ASN A 723 28.87 -10.79 -21.84
CA ASN A 723 28.86 -11.20 -20.42
C ASN A 723 27.59 -10.71 -19.69
N LEU A 724 26.79 -9.84 -20.29
CA LEU A 724 25.62 -9.25 -19.66
C LEU A 724 24.42 -10.20 -19.73
N GLY A 725 24.39 -11.19 -18.82
CA GLY A 725 23.37 -12.24 -18.82
C GLY A 725 21.92 -11.75 -18.65
N TYR A 726 21.72 -10.59 -18.02
CA TYR A 726 20.39 -10.00 -17.79
C TYR A 726 19.92 -9.05 -18.89
N LEU A 727 20.79 -8.71 -19.85
CA LEU A 727 20.51 -7.74 -20.91
C LEU A 727 19.38 -8.25 -21.80
N HIS A 728 18.30 -7.48 -21.91
CA HIS A 728 17.15 -7.79 -22.77
C HIS A 728 16.86 -6.66 -23.79
N ILE A 729 17.36 -5.45 -23.57
CA ILE A 729 17.31 -4.36 -24.56
C ILE A 729 18.73 -3.86 -24.85
N LEU A 730 19.16 -4.00 -26.11
CA LEU A 730 20.43 -3.49 -26.61
C LEU A 730 20.20 -2.66 -27.88
N ASP A 731 20.38 -1.35 -27.79
CA ASP A 731 20.16 -0.42 -28.90
C ASP A 731 21.41 0.42 -29.16
N LEU A 732 22.12 0.08 -30.23
CA LEU A 732 23.32 0.79 -30.71
C LEU A 732 23.07 1.47 -32.07
N SER A 733 21.80 1.62 -32.46
CA SER A 733 21.41 2.13 -33.77
C SER A 733 21.87 3.55 -34.04
N HIS A 734 22.01 3.95 -35.31
CA HIS A 734 22.38 5.31 -35.71
C HIS A 734 23.70 5.79 -35.07
N ASN A 735 24.77 5.04 -35.31
CA ASN A 735 26.13 5.36 -34.89
C ASN A 735 27.11 5.07 -36.04
N ASN A 736 28.41 5.09 -35.76
CA ASN A 736 29.46 4.77 -36.71
C ASN A 736 30.28 3.53 -36.27
N PHE A 737 29.59 2.52 -35.71
CA PHE A 737 30.22 1.25 -35.32
C PHE A 737 30.64 0.44 -36.55
N SER A 738 31.87 -0.06 -36.51
CA SER A 738 32.55 -0.79 -37.60
C SER A 738 32.91 -2.22 -37.18
N GLY A 739 33.37 -3.02 -38.13
CA GLY A 739 33.75 -4.41 -37.89
C GLY A 739 32.54 -5.33 -37.80
N THR A 740 32.74 -6.52 -37.23
CA THR A 740 31.74 -7.60 -37.25
C THR A 740 30.86 -7.65 -36.01
N ILE A 741 29.68 -8.24 -36.14
CA ILE A 741 28.79 -8.56 -35.02
C ILE A 741 29.44 -9.66 -34.16
N PRO A 742 29.56 -9.49 -32.82
CA PRO A 742 30.14 -10.52 -31.95
C PRO A 742 29.41 -11.88 -32.01
N ARG A 743 30.17 -12.94 -32.29
CA ARG A 743 29.66 -14.33 -32.31
C ARG A 743 29.20 -14.88 -30.95
N CYS A 744 29.46 -14.18 -29.84
CA CYS A 744 29.15 -14.66 -28.49
C CYS A 744 27.79 -14.19 -27.96
N PHE A 745 26.93 -13.58 -28.78
CA PHE A 745 25.66 -13.06 -28.28
C PHE A 745 24.68 -14.15 -27.81
N ASN A 746 24.87 -15.41 -28.20
CA ASN A 746 24.21 -16.55 -27.59
C ASN A 746 24.52 -16.74 -26.08
N ASN A 747 25.36 -15.90 -25.46
CA ASN A 747 25.54 -15.86 -24.01
C ASN A 747 24.57 -14.91 -23.28
N LEU A 748 23.80 -14.08 -24.00
CA LEU A 748 22.82 -13.15 -23.43
C LEU A 748 21.59 -13.92 -22.91
N THR A 749 21.69 -14.44 -21.69
CA THR A 749 20.79 -15.46 -21.14
C THR A 749 19.33 -15.02 -21.08
N SER A 750 19.05 -13.74 -20.78
CA SER A 750 17.69 -13.16 -20.71
C SER A 750 16.92 -13.20 -22.05
N LEU A 751 17.67 -13.24 -23.17
CA LEU A 751 17.14 -13.37 -24.53
C LEU A 751 16.94 -14.84 -24.96
N ILE A 752 17.28 -15.80 -24.09
CA ILE A 752 17.21 -17.25 -24.38
C ILE A 752 16.20 -17.93 -23.45
N ARG A 753 16.20 -17.55 -22.17
CA ARG A 753 15.28 -18.06 -21.15
C ARG A 753 14.80 -16.91 -20.26
N ASN A 754 13.64 -17.07 -19.65
CA ASN A 754 13.16 -16.11 -18.65
C ASN A 754 14.04 -16.21 -17.40
N VAL A 755 14.58 -15.07 -16.98
CA VAL A 755 15.37 -14.93 -15.75
C VAL A 755 14.54 -14.12 -14.76
N SER A 756 14.67 -14.40 -13.46
CA SER A 756 13.94 -13.69 -12.39
C SER A 756 14.11 -12.17 -12.49
N ASN A 757 13.01 -11.43 -12.33
CA ASN A 757 13.00 -9.96 -12.38
C ASN A 757 13.94 -9.38 -11.31
N ILE A 758 14.87 -8.50 -11.72
CA ILE A 758 15.77 -7.77 -10.81
C ILE A 758 15.36 -6.29 -10.65
N TYR A 759 14.32 -5.85 -11.36
CA TYR A 759 13.77 -4.52 -11.14
C TYR A 759 12.95 -4.56 -9.85
N ASN A 760 13.19 -3.58 -8.98
CA ASN A 760 12.36 -3.35 -7.81
C ASN A 760 11.03 -2.73 -8.27
N ASP A 761 9.92 -3.12 -7.66
CA ASP A 761 8.55 -2.73 -8.05
C ASP A 761 8.23 -1.22 -7.90
N TYR A 762 9.15 -0.41 -7.35
CA TYR A 762 8.87 0.97 -6.94
C TYR A 762 9.02 2.04 -8.04
N TYR A 763 9.81 1.81 -9.10
CA TYR A 763 9.94 2.76 -10.22
C TYR A 763 9.70 2.06 -11.55
N LEU A 764 8.75 2.58 -12.32
CA LEU A 764 8.41 2.07 -13.66
C LEU A 764 9.18 2.89 -14.71
N PRO A 765 10.37 2.45 -15.16
CA PRO A 765 11.13 3.18 -16.16
C PRO A 765 10.34 3.30 -17.46
N GLN A 766 10.04 4.53 -17.88
CA GLN A 766 9.45 4.79 -19.19
C GLN A 766 10.53 4.96 -20.27
N THR A 767 10.46 4.18 -21.35
CA THR A 767 11.43 4.24 -22.45
C THR A 767 10.72 4.11 -23.80
N MET A 768 11.15 4.91 -24.79
CA MET A 768 10.68 4.79 -26.17
C MET A 768 11.51 3.74 -26.92
N VAL A 769 10.87 2.70 -27.43
CA VAL A 769 11.51 1.60 -28.15
C VAL A 769 10.82 1.41 -29.51
N THR A 770 11.60 1.13 -30.55
CA THR A 770 11.09 0.80 -31.89
C THR A 770 10.73 -0.68 -31.94
N LEU A 771 9.44 -1.01 -31.92
CA LEU A 771 8.94 -2.38 -32.08
C LEU A 771 7.90 -2.41 -33.20
N LYS A 772 7.87 -3.49 -33.99
CA LYS A 772 6.92 -3.67 -35.11
C LYS A 772 6.93 -2.51 -36.12
N GLY A 773 8.08 -1.88 -36.30
CA GLY A 773 8.27 -0.73 -37.20
C GLY A 773 7.70 0.61 -36.69
N GLN A 774 7.33 0.71 -35.41
CA GLN A 774 6.84 1.94 -34.80
C GLN A 774 7.59 2.26 -33.50
N GLU A 775 7.91 3.54 -33.28
CA GLU A 775 8.37 4.00 -31.97
C GLU A 775 7.19 4.09 -31.01
N ARG A 776 7.26 3.34 -29.91
CA ARG A 776 6.24 3.33 -28.86
C ARG A 776 6.89 3.51 -27.51
N VAL A 777 6.14 4.13 -26.61
CA VAL A 777 6.57 4.36 -25.24
C VAL A 777 6.12 3.17 -24.37
N TYR A 778 7.07 2.50 -23.74
CA TYR A 778 6.86 1.38 -22.84
C TYR A 778 7.16 1.80 -21.41
N ASN A 779 6.28 1.42 -20.47
CA ASN A 779 6.40 1.68 -19.03
C ASN A 779 6.35 0.35 -18.24
N THR A 780 5.16 -0.11 -17.84
CA THR A 780 4.92 -1.32 -17.03
C THR A 780 5.36 -2.61 -17.72
N THR A 781 5.34 -2.64 -19.05
CA THR A 781 5.68 -3.81 -19.86
C THR A 781 7.11 -3.78 -20.41
N LEU A 782 7.92 -2.77 -20.07
CA LEU A 782 9.29 -2.63 -20.59
C LEU A 782 10.16 -3.85 -20.26
N MET A 783 9.89 -4.49 -19.11
CA MET A 783 10.52 -5.72 -18.65
C MET A 783 10.35 -6.92 -19.58
N LEU A 784 9.26 -6.93 -20.35
CA LEU A 784 8.93 -8.00 -21.28
C LEU A 784 9.55 -7.77 -22.67
N VAL A 785 10.01 -6.55 -22.95
CA VAL A 785 10.55 -6.17 -24.26
C VAL A 785 11.93 -6.78 -24.44
N LYS A 786 12.10 -7.59 -25.50
CA LYS A 786 13.36 -8.25 -25.86
C LYS A 786 13.80 -7.78 -27.24
N SER A 787 14.81 -6.92 -27.31
CA SER A 787 15.15 -6.19 -28.54
C SER A 787 16.66 -5.98 -28.73
N ILE A 788 17.13 -6.21 -29.95
CA ILE A 788 18.45 -5.83 -30.45
C ILE A 788 18.29 -4.93 -31.68
N ASP A 789 18.84 -3.72 -31.61
CA ASP A 789 18.87 -2.79 -32.74
C ASP A 789 20.30 -2.28 -32.98
N PHE A 790 20.87 -2.66 -34.13
CA PHE A 790 22.17 -2.22 -34.65
C PHE A 790 22.05 -1.46 -35.97
N SER A 791 20.84 -1.01 -36.32
CA SER A 791 20.59 -0.39 -37.61
C SER A 791 21.36 0.91 -37.80
N SER A 792 21.58 1.31 -39.05
CA SER A 792 22.24 2.57 -39.40
C SER A 792 23.63 2.70 -38.77
N ASN A 793 24.51 1.74 -39.08
CA ASN A 793 25.92 1.73 -38.70
C ASN A 793 26.78 1.36 -39.93
N ILE A 794 28.08 1.15 -39.73
CA ILE A 794 29.03 0.71 -40.77
C ILE A 794 29.53 -0.73 -40.49
N LEU A 795 28.67 -1.58 -39.91
CA LEU A 795 29.01 -2.97 -39.59
C LEU A 795 29.20 -3.78 -40.87
N GLU A 796 30.20 -4.65 -40.86
CA GLU A 796 30.61 -5.47 -42.00
C GLU A 796 30.73 -6.96 -41.63
N GLY A 797 31.06 -7.80 -42.62
CA GLY A 797 31.13 -9.24 -42.45
C GLY A 797 29.75 -9.91 -42.41
N GLU A 798 29.72 -11.16 -41.99
CA GLU A 798 28.51 -11.98 -42.00
C GLU A 798 27.67 -11.82 -40.72
N ILE A 799 26.37 -12.08 -40.81
CA ILE A 799 25.50 -12.26 -39.64
C ILE A 799 25.90 -13.58 -38.94
N PRO A 800 26.34 -13.56 -37.67
CA PRO A 800 26.73 -14.77 -36.95
C PRO A 800 25.61 -15.80 -36.84
N GLN A 801 25.93 -17.09 -36.99
CA GLN A 801 24.94 -18.16 -36.78
C GLN A 801 24.45 -18.22 -35.34
N GLU A 802 25.29 -17.84 -34.39
CA GLU A 802 25.00 -17.84 -32.97
C GLU A 802 23.82 -16.91 -32.60
N ILE A 803 23.47 -15.94 -33.44
CA ILE A 803 22.31 -15.05 -33.21
C ILE A 803 20.99 -15.83 -33.17
N GLY A 804 20.89 -16.95 -33.89
CA GLY A 804 19.70 -17.83 -33.88
C GLY A 804 19.51 -18.57 -32.55
N GLY A 805 20.48 -18.51 -31.63
CA GLY A 805 20.33 -19.03 -30.28
C GLY A 805 19.48 -18.13 -29.36
N LEU A 806 19.15 -16.91 -29.77
CA LEU A 806 18.35 -15.94 -29.01
C LEU A 806 16.85 -16.22 -29.15
N THR A 807 16.40 -17.37 -28.65
CA THR A 807 15.06 -17.92 -28.91
C THR A 807 13.89 -17.08 -28.40
N LEU A 808 14.12 -16.19 -27.42
CA LEU A 808 13.09 -15.29 -26.88
C LEU A 808 13.19 -13.86 -27.42
N LEU A 809 14.05 -13.58 -28.40
CA LEU A 809 14.18 -12.24 -28.96
C LEU A 809 12.94 -11.87 -29.77
N GLY A 810 12.31 -10.74 -29.44
CA GLY A 810 11.13 -10.23 -30.14
C GLY A 810 11.46 -9.28 -31.30
N THR A 811 12.57 -8.55 -31.23
CA THR A 811 12.98 -7.61 -32.29
C THR A 811 14.46 -7.70 -32.62
N LEU A 812 14.76 -7.87 -33.91
CA LEU A 812 16.10 -7.82 -34.48
C LEU A 812 16.14 -6.86 -35.67
N ASN A 813 16.85 -5.75 -35.50
CA ASN A 813 17.04 -4.75 -36.56
C ASN A 813 18.54 -4.57 -36.88
N LEU A 814 18.94 -4.99 -38.07
CA LEU A 814 20.31 -4.90 -38.60
C LEU A 814 20.38 -4.05 -39.88
N SER A 815 19.30 -3.31 -40.18
CA SER A 815 19.15 -2.57 -41.43
C SER A 815 20.20 -1.47 -41.61
N ARG A 816 20.45 -1.04 -42.85
CA ARG A 816 21.36 0.08 -43.18
C ARG A 816 22.77 -0.13 -42.62
N ASN A 817 23.39 -1.25 -43.01
CA ASN A 817 24.77 -1.59 -42.67
C ASN A 817 25.53 -2.06 -43.94
N HIS A 818 26.70 -2.67 -43.78
CA HIS A 818 27.51 -3.25 -44.86
C HIS A 818 27.63 -4.78 -44.72
N LEU A 819 26.63 -5.43 -44.12
CA LEU A 819 26.64 -6.88 -43.88
C LEU A 819 26.61 -7.66 -45.20
N THR A 820 27.40 -8.72 -45.26
CA THR A 820 27.60 -9.60 -46.43
C THR A 820 27.26 -11.05 -46.08
N GLY A 821 27.38 -11.96 -47.05
CA GLY A 821 27.10 -13.38 -46.84
C GLY A 821 25.61 -13.69 -46.82
N ASN A 822 25.27 -14.91 -46.41
CA ASN A 822 23.90 -15.42 -46.45
C ASN A 822 23.13 -15.06 -45.17
N ILE A 823 21.80 -14.97 -45.26
CA ILE A 823 20.93 -14.94 -44.08
C ILE A 823 21.04 -16.32 -43.38
N PRO A 824 21.44 -16.41 -42.10
CA PRO A 824 21.56 -17.69 -41.40
C PRO A 824 20.20 -18.39 -41.27
N SER A 825 20.10 -19.65 -41.70
CA SER A 825 18.85 -20.44 -41.61
C SER A 825 18.40 -20.66 -40.17
N ILE A 826 19.33 -20.65 -39.22
CA ILE A 826 19.08 -20.81 -37.79
C ILE A 826 18.24 -19.67 -37.17
N ILE A 827 18.08 -18.52 -37.87
CA ILE A 827 17.12 -17.47 -37.47
C ILE A 827 15.68 -18.01 -37.38
N GLY A 828 15.34 -19.05 -38.15
CA GLY A 828 14.03 -19.72 -38.08
C GLY A 828 13.69 -20.33 -36.71
N ASN A 829 14.67 -20.52 -35.83
CA ASN A 829 14.47 -21.04 -34.46
C ASN A 829 14.00 -19.96 -33.47
N MET A 830 13.97 -18.68 -33.86
CA MET A 830 13.62 -17.56 -32.98
C MET A 830 12.09 -17.35 -32.99
N HIS A 831 11.35 -18.31 -32.44
CA HIS A 831 9.88 -18.36 -32.61
C HIS A 831 9.12 -17.15 -32.04
N GLU A 832 9.69 -16.43 -31.07
CA GLU A 832 9.12 -15.20 -30.49
C GLU A 832 9.37 -13.93 -31.34
N LEU A 833 10.10 -14.06 -32.46
CA LEU A 833 10.52 -12.91 -33.26
C LEU A 833 9.33 -12.24 -33.96
N GLU A 834 9.03 -11.01 -33.56
CA GLU A 834 7.96 -10.21 -34.11
C GLU A 834 8.46 -9.24 -35.20
N THR A 835 9.74 -8.86 -35.16
CA THR A 835 10.35 -7.89 -36.08
C THR A 835 11.72 -8.37 -36.56
N LEU A 836 11.90 -8.45 -37.88
CA LEU A 836 13.18 -8.72 -38.54
C LEU A 836 13.41 -7.72 -39.67
N ASP A 837 14.33 -6.78 -39.49
CA ASP A 837 14.74 -5.83 -40.54
C ASP A 837 16.21 -6.00 -40.90
N LEU A 838 16.46 -6.48 -42.12
CA LEU A 838 17.79 -6.68 -42.71
C LEU A 838 18.00 -5.79 -43.94
N SER A 839 17.11 -4.83 -44.18
CA SER A 839 17.11 -4.03 -45.39
C SER A 839 18.35 -3.14 -45.52
N ASN A 840 18.69 -2.75 -46.75
CA ASN A 840 19.82 -1.87 -47.04
C ASN A 840 21.16 -2.44 -46.53
N ASN A 841 21.48 -3.65 -46.97
CA ASN A 841 22.75 -4.34 -46.71
C ASN A 841 23.32 -4.90 -48.03
N ARG A 842 24.33 -5.76 -47.95
CA ARG A 842 24.94 -6.46 -49.10
C ARG A 842 24.75 -7.98 -48.98
N LEU A 843 23.68 -8.42 -48.32
CA LEU A 843 23.39 -9.84 -48.09
C LEU A 843 23.13 -10.54 -49.42
N SER A 844 23.62 -11.76 -49.56
CA SER A 844 23.54 -12.58 -50.77
C SER A 844 22.91 -13.95 -50.48
N GLY A 845 22.80 -14.79 -51.49
CA GLY A 845 22.23 -16.14 -51.34
C GLY A 845 20.71 -16.13 -51.29
N GLN A 846 20.14 -17.29 -50.95
CA GLN A 846 18.69 -17.49 -50.91
C GLN A 846 18.11 -17.04 -49.55
N ILE A 847 16.85 -16.61 -49.57
CA ILE A 847 16.07 -16.44 -48.33
C ILE A 847 15.83 -17.83 -47.75
N PRO A 848 16.24 -18.13 -46.50
CA PRO A 848 16.11 -19.47 -45.93
C PRO A 848 14.65 -19.90 -45.80
N GLN A 849 14.33 -21.13 -46.21
CA GLN A 849 12.98 -21.71 -46.06
C GLN A 849 12.54 -21.76 -44.59
N THR A 850 13.49 -21.91 -43.66
CA THR A 850 13.25 -21.92 -42.22
C THR A 850 12.61 -20.64 -41.68
N LEU A 851 12.58 -19.52 -42.42
CA LEU A 851 11.82 -18.35 -41.98
C LEU A 851 10.30 -18.59 -41.97
N GLU A 852 9.80 -19.67 -42.59
CA GLU A 852 8.39 -20.06 -42.52
C GLU A 852 7.91 -20.39 -41.09
N SER A 853 8.82 -20.80 -40.19
CA SER A 853 8.49 -21.17 -38.80
C SER A 853 8.33 -19.97 -37.86
N LEU A 854 8.53 -18.75 -38.34
CA LEU A 854 8.40 -17.51 -37.56
C LEU A 854 6.95 -17.00 -37.61
N THR A 855 6.06 -17.67 -36.88
CA THR A 855 4.62 -17.38 -36.91
C THR A 855 4.22 -16.06 -36.24
N PHE A 856 5.02 -15.55 -35.31
CA PHE A 856 4.79 -14.24 -34.65
C PHE A 856 5.32 -13.04 -35.45
N LEU A 857 6.01 -13.28 -36.57
CA LEU A 857 6.66 -12.24 -37.34
C LEU A 857 5.62 -11.26 -37.92
N SER A 858 5.57 -10.05 -37.39
CA SER A 858 4.61 -9.01 -37.78
C SER A 858 5.22 -7.93 -38.68
N HIS A 859 6.55 -7.81 -38.66
CA HIS A 859 7.30 -6.84 -39.45
C HIS A 859 8.55 -7.49 -40.04
N LEU A 860 8.61 -7.64 -41.37
CA LEU A 860 9.76 -8.16 -42.10
C LEU A 860 10.20 -7.15 -43.16
N ASN A 861 11.50 -6.89 -43.26
CA ASN A 861 12.05 -6.06 -44.32
C ASN A 861 13.42 -6.56 -44.81
N LEU A 862 13.49 -6.94 -46.09
CA LEU A 862 14.67 -7.50 -46.76
C LEU A 862 15.12 -6.65 -47.97
N ALA A 863 14.53 -5.46 -48.13
CA ALA A 863 14.72 -4.64 -49.31
C ALA A 863 16.18 -4.18 -49.47
N ASN A 864 16.59 -3.88 -50.70
CA ASN A 864 17.91 -3.36 -51.06
C ASN A 864 19.06 -4.25 -50.54
N ASN A 865 19.13 -5.47 -51.08
CA ASN A 865 20.19 -6.46 -50.85
C ASN A 865 20.55 -7.15 -52.18
N ASN A 866 21.40 -8.17 -52.14
CA ASN A 866 21.80 -9.00 -53.28
C ASN A 866 21.20 -10.42 -53.20
N LEU A 867 19.99 -10.56 -52.65
CA LEU A 867 19.34 -11.85 -52.46
C LEU A 867 18.92 -12.45 -53.82
N VAL A 868 18.95 -13.78 -53.91
CA VAL A 868 18.70 -14.53 -55.15
C VAL A 868 17.72 -15.68 -54.92
N GLY A 869 17.03 -16.11 -55.97
CA GLY A 869 16.18 -17.32 -55.94
C GLY A 869 14.71 -17.06 -55.58
N ARG A 870 14.00 -18.16 -55.31
CA ARG A 870 12.54 -18.14 -55.02
C ARG A 870 12.28 -17.66 -53.59
N ILE A 871 11.29 -16.79 -53.40
CA ILE A 871 10.79 -16.41 -52.07
C ILE A 871 10.12 -17.64 -51.42
N PRO A 872 10.52 -18.04 -50.19
CA PRO A 872 9.88 -19.11 -49.44
C PRO A 872 8.37 -18.93 -49.26
N LEU A 873 7.64 -20.04 -49.28
CA LEU A 873 6.22 -20.06 -48.95
C LEU A 873 6.03 -20.40 -47.46
N GLY A 874 5.40 -19.53 -46.68
CA GLY A 874 4.94 -19.79 -45.31
C GLY A 874 3.73 -18.91 -44.94
N SER A 875 2.79 -19.40 -44.13
CA SER A 875 1.52 -18.69 -43.85
C SER A 875 1.72 -17.21 -43.47
N GLN A 876 2.75 -16.90 -42.67
CA GLN A 876 3.08 -15.53 -42.27
C GLN A 876 3.79 -14.73 -43.38
N LEU A 877 4.72 -15.33 -44.12
CA LEU A 877 5.51 -14.66 -45.17
C LEU A 877 4.63 -14.14 -46.33
N GLN A 878 3.55 -14.85 -46.64
CA GLN A 878 2.61 -14.47 -47.70
C GLN A 878 1.73 -13.26 -47.34
N THR A 879 1.70 -12.85 -46.07
CA THR A 879 0.92 -11.68 -45.62
C THR A 879 1.60 -10.35 -45.99
N PHE A 880 2.92 -10.38 -46.26
CA PHE A 880 3.70 -9.17 -46.51
C PHE A 880 3.61 -8.70 -47.97
N THR A 881 3.75 -7.38 -48.16
CA THR A 881 3.68 -6.72 -49.47
C THR A 881 5.01 -6.80 -50.23
N TYR A 882 4.98 -6.70 -51.56
CA TYR A 882 6.20 -6.76 -52.39
C TYR A 882 7.29 -5.72 -52.05
N SER A 883 6.92 -4.60 -51.42
CA SER A 883 7.84 -3.52 -51.02
C SER A 883 8.98 -4.00 -50.12
N ILE A 884 8.73 -5.00 -49.27
CA ILE A 884 9.74 -5.50 -48.33
C ILE A 884 10.86 -6.29 -49.01
N TYR A 885 10.69 -6.67 -50.28
CA TYR A 885 11.67 -7.42 -51.08
C TYR A 885 12.31 -6.58 -52.19
N MET A 886 11.88 -5.32 -52.36
CA MET A 886 12.30 -4.44 -53.45
C MET A 886 13.83 -4.24 -53.44
N GLY A 887 14.43 -3.99 -54.61
CA GLY A 887 15.87 -3.74 -54.71
C GLY A 887 16.74 -5.00 -54.65
N ASN A 888 16.16 -6.20 -54.77
CA ASN A 888 16.84 -7.47 -54.96
C ASN A 888 16.56 -8.00 -56.39
N PRO A 889 17.40 -7.72 -57.40
CA PRO A 889 17.08 -7.99 -58.81
C PRO A 889 16.87 -9.47 -59.16
N SER A 890 17.49 -10.37 -58.40
CA SER A 890 17.53 -11.82 -58.68
C SER A 890 16.52 -12.63 -57.84
N LEU A 891 15.63 -11.96 -57.10
CA LEU A 891 14.51 -12.62 -56.41
C LEU A 891 13.31 -12.78 -57.35
N CYS A 892 12.59 -13.89 -57.18
CA CYS A 892 11.39 -14.20 -57.95
C CYS A 892 10.35 -14.95 -57.10
N GLY A 893 9.10 -14.99 -57.56
CA GLY A 893 7.97 -15.63 -56.86
C GLY A 893 7.11 -14.63 -56.07
N PHE A 894 5.89 -15.05 -55.71
CA PHE A 894 4.94 -14.21 -54.96
C PHE A 894 5.56 -13.72 -53.64
N PRO A 895 5.41 -12.43 -53.25
CA PRO A 895 4.54 -11.40 -53.84
C PRO A 895 5.18 -10.54 -54.95
N LEU A 896 6.38 -10.85 -55.43
CA LEU A 896 7.02 -10.09 -56.53
C LEU A 896 6.33 -10.37 -57.88
N PRO A 897 6.32 -9.40 -58.80
CA PRO A 897 5.84 -9.60 -60.18
C PRO A 897 6.79 -10.49 -61.01
N THR A 898 8.05 -10.62 -60.60
CA THR A 898 9.07 -11.43 -61.28
C THR A 898 8.78 -12.92 -61.09
N LYS A 899 8.50 -13.64 -62.19
CA LYS A 899 8.28 -15.10 -62.18
C LYS A 899 9.60 -15.88 -62.07
N CYS A 900 9.56 -17.04 -61.41
CA CYS A 900 10.74 -17.90 -61.31
C CYS A 900 10.86 -18.86 -62.51
N PRO A 901 12.09 -19.26 -62.89
CA PRO A 901 12.30 -20.32 -63.87
C PRO A 901 11.59 -21.61 -63.42
N GLY A 902 10.76 -22.19 -64.29
CA GLY A 902 9.91 -23.36 -63.97
C GLY A 902 8.45 -23.03 -63.60
N ASP A 903 8.09 -21.75 -63.46
CA ASP A 903 6.68 -21.35 -63.30
C ASP A 903 5.85 -21.54 -64.59
N ASP A 904 6.50 -21.69 -65.75
CA ASP A 904 5.85 -21.96 -67.04
C ASP A 904 5.62 -23.46 -67.32
N THR A 905 6.26 -24.37 -66.56
CA THR A 905 6.12 -25.84 -66.70
C THR A 905 5.28 -26.50 -65.61
N LEU A 906 4.81 -25.73 -64.62
CA LEU A 906 3.72 -26.16 -63.75
C LEU A 906 2.41 -26.04 -64.53
N THR A 907 2.01 -27.13 -65.17
CA THR A 907 0.59 -27.40 -65.44
C THR A 907 -0.20 -26.98 -64.21
N ILE A 908 -1.21 -26.15 -64.43
CA ILE A 908 -2.28 -25.83 -63.49
C ILE A 908 -2.97 -27.15 -63.11
N THR A 909 -2.38 -27.89 -62.19
CA THR A 909 -2.99 -29.09 -61.60
C THR A 909 -2.77 -29.19 -60.09
N ASN A 910 -1.83 -28.42 -59.50
CA ASN A 910 -1.78 -28.21 -58.04
C ASN A 910 -1.95 -26.74 -57.60
N ALA A 911 -2.29 -25.85 -58.52
CA ALA A 911 -2.99 -24.59 -58.22
C ALA A 911 -4.50 -24.72 -58.42
N LYS A 912 -5.05 -25.92 -58.18
CA LYS A 912 -6.44 -26.01 -57.72
C LYS A 912 -6.44 -25.37 -56.34
N ARG A 913 -6.91 -24.14 -56.29
CA ARG A 913 -7.69 -23.62 -55.17
C ARG A 913 -8.44 -24.80 -54.50
N SER A 914 -8.01 -25.24 -53.33
CA SER A 914 -8.92 -25.02 -52.22
C SER A 914 -8.91 -23.48 -52.08
N ASN A 915 -9.95 -22.71 -52.38
CA ASN A 915 -11.35 -22.90 -52.03
C ASN A 915 -11.51 -23.53 -50.64
N GLU A 916 -10.52 -23.33 -49.77
CA GLU A 916 -10.68 -23.34 -48.32
C GLU A 916 -10.46 -21.93 -47.79
N ASP A 917 -9.56 -21.08 -48.31
CA ASP A 917 -9.51 -19.67 -47.82
C ASP A 917 -10.60 -18.75 -48.41
N GLY A 918 -11.01 -19.01 -49.66
CA GLY A 918 -12.21 -18.39 -50.23
C GLY A 918 -13.49 -18.94 -49.60
N ASN A 919 -13.45 -20.20 -49.14
CA ASN A 919 -14.58 -20.86 -48.49
C ASN A 919 -14.64 -20.48 -47.01
N ASP A 920 -13.52 -20.22 -46.33
CA ASP A 920 -13.42 -19.83 -44.93
C ASP A 920 -13.71 -18.35 -44.77
N LYS A 921 -13.27 -17.49 -45.69
CA LYS A 921 -13.83 -16.14 -45.81
C LYS A 921 -15.31 -16.20 -46.18
N MET A 922 -15.74 -17.07 -47.11
CA MET A 922 -17.17 -17.23 -47.39
C MET A 922 -17.94 -17.80 -46.21
N TRP A 923 -17.41 -18.72 -45.40
CA TRP A 923 -18.04 -19.30 -44.22
C TRP A 923 -18.01 -18.31 -43.06
N PHE A 924 -17.00 -17.44 -43.00
CA PHE A 924 -16.96 -16.29 -42.11
C PHE A 924 -18.00 -15.23 -42.52
N TYR A 925 -18.13 -14.90 -43.81
CA TYR A 925 -19.18 -14.01 -44.32
C TYR A 925 -20.57 -14.63 -44.21
N VAL A 926 -20.73 -15.92 -44.52
CA VAL A 926 -21.97 -16.69 -44.35
C VAL A 926 -22.30 -16.81 -42.86
N GLY A 927 -21.31 -17.01 -42.00
CA GLY A 927 -21.46 -17.04 -40.54
C GLY A 927 -21.84 -15.66 -39.99
N MET A 928 -21.25 -14.58 -40.50
CA MET A 928 -21.64 -13.21 -40.18
C MET A 928 -23.06 -12.91 -40.66
N VAL A 929 -23.41 -13.32 -41.88
CA VAL A 929 -24.74 -13.09 -42.46
C VAL A 929 -25.79 -13.93 -41.75
N LEU A 930 -25.52 -15.21 -41.48
CA LEU A 930 -26.41 -16.08 -40.70
C LEU A 930 -26.51 -15.61 -39.25
N GLY A 931 -25.40 -15.21 -38.63
CA GLY A 931 -25.38 -14.62 -37.29
C GLY A 931 -26.15 -13.30 -37.22
N PHE A 932 -26.03 -12.46 -38.24
CA PHE A 932 -26.83 -11.25 -38.38
C PHE A 932 -28.31 -11.57 -38.58
N ILE A 933 -28.67 -12.54 -39.44
CA ILE A 933 -30.06 -12.97 -39.66
C ILE A 933 -30.64 -13.54 -38.36
N VAL A 934 -29.94 -14.43 -37.67
CA VAL A 934 -30.37 -15.04 -36.40
C VAL A 934 -30.47 -13.99 -35.30
N GLY A 935 -29.50 -13.09 -35.18
CA GLY A 935 -29.53 -11.99 -34.21
C GLY A 935 -30.64 -10.99 -34.51
N PHE A 936 -30.81 -10.60 -35.77
CA PHE A 936 -31.86 -9.70 -36.23
C PHE A 936 -33.25 -10.29 -36.01
N TRP A 937 -33.49 -11.56 -36.38
CA TRP A 937 -34.78 -12.20 -36.11
C TRP A 937 -34.96 -12.59 -34.64
N GLY A 938 -33.88 -12.86 -33.91
CA GLY A 938 -33.90 -13.06 -32.47
C GLY A 938 -34.33 -11.82 -31.70
N VAL A 939 -33.96 -10.63 -32.16
CA VAL A 939 -34.35 -9.35 -31.53
C VAL A 939 -35.59 -8.75 -32.20
N CYS A 940 -35.55 -8.42 -33.48
CA CYS A 940 -36.66 -7.80 -34.19
C CYS A 940 -37.84 -8.77 -34.39
N GLY A 941 -37.59 -10.05 -34.65
CA GLY A 941 -38.64 -11.06 -34.77
C GLY A 941 -39.36 -11.34 -33.46
N THR A 942 -38.64 -11.41 -32.33
CA THR A 942 -39.28 -11.53 -31.01
C THR A 942 -40.10 -10.28 -30.67
N LEU A 943 -39.62 -9.09 -31.02
CA LEU A 943 -40.40 -7.85 -30.91
C LEU A 943 -41.64 -7.83 -31.83
N LEU A 944 -41.61 -8.46 -33.01
CA LEU A 944 -42.79 -8.58 -33.89
C LEU A 944 -43.85 -9.54 -33.33
N VAL A 945 -43.42 -10.65 -32.72
CA VAL A 945 -44.32 -11.72 -32.22
C VAL A 945 -44.86 -11.42 -30.82
N LYS A 946 -44.02 -10.96 -29.88
CA LYS A 946 -44.42 -10.64 -28.50
C LYS A 946 -44.82 -9.17 -28.38
N LYS A 947 -46.13 -8.92 -28.48
CA LYS A 947 -46.72 -7.58 -28.26
C LYS A 947 -46.25 -6.91 -26.96
N SER A 948 -46.12 -7.64 -25.85
CA SER A 948 -45.68 -7.07 -24.57
C SER A 948 -44.24 -6.55 -24.62
N TRP A 949 -43.34 -7.28 -25.28
CA TRP A 949 -41.93 -6.89 -25.42
C TRP A 949 -41.78 -5.71 -26.38
N ARG A 950 -42.57 -5.69 -27.46
CA ARG A 950 -42.66 -4.55 -28.38
C ARG A 950 -43.03 -3.26 -27.66
N TYR A 951 -44.08 -3.30 -26.84
CA TYR A 951 -44.53 -2.12 -26.10
C TYR A 951 -43.51 -1.67 -25.05
N ALA A 952 -42.83 -2.60 -24.38
CA ALA A 952 -41.76 -2.26 -23.45
C ALA A 952 -40.56 -1.61 -24.17
N TYR A 953 -40.14 -2.17 -25.30
CA TYR A 953 -39.00 -1.68 -26.08
C TYR A 953 -39.26 -0.27 -26.66
N PHE A 954 -40.42 -0.02 -27.27
CA PHE A 954 -40.73 1.31 -27.80
C PHE A 954 -41.01 2.34 -26.70
N ARG A 955 -41.63 1.95 -25.56
CA ARG A 955 -41.74 2.85 -24.41
C ARG A 955 -40.40 3.30 -23.86
N PHE A 956 -39.39 2.43 -23.86
CA PHE A 956 -38.05 2.78 -23.43
C PHE A 956 -37.44 3.89 -24.32
N PHE A 957 -37.61 3.78 -25.64
CA PHE A 957 -37.15 4.82 -26.56
C PHE A 957 -37.97 6.10 -26.49
N ASP A 958 -39.28 6.01 -26.29
CA ASP A 958 -40.14 7.19 -26.08
C ASP A 958 -39.72 7.92 -24.79
N ASP A 959 -39.45 7.20 -23.69
CA ASP A 959 -38.98 7.80 -22.43
C ASP A 959 -37.59 8.46 -22.57
N ILE A 960 -36.68 7.87 -23.35
CA ILE A 960 -35.39 8.50 -23.68
C ILE A 960 -35.60 9.75 -24.53
N LYS A 961 -36.45 9.69 -25.54
CA LYS A 961 -36.77 10.84 -26.41
C LYS A 961 -37.37 11.98 -25.60
N ASP A 962 -38.28 11.69 -24.68
CA ASP A 962 -38.88 12.69 -23.80
C ASP A 962 -37.83 13.30 -22.87
N LYS A 963 -36.93 12.49 -22.31
CA LYS A 963 -35.78 12.98 -21.52
C LYS A 963 -34.83 13.87 -22.31
N VAL A 964 -34.53 13.51 -23.57
CA VAL A 964 -33.67 14.30 -24.45
C VAL A 964 -34.36 15.60 -24.89
N THR A 965 -35.65 15.54 -25.21
CA THR A 965 -36.44 16.71 -25.59
C THR A 965 -36.54 17.70 -24.43
N LEU A 966 -36.79 17.19 -23.21
CA LEU A 966 -36.76 17.97 -21.98
C LEU A 966 -35.38 18.58 -21.73
N ALA A 967 -34.30 17.81 -21.93
CA ALA A 967 -32.94 18.32 -21.77
C ALA A 967 -32.58 19.40 -22.80
N ILE A 968 -33.12 19.32 -24.02
CA ILE A 968 -32.96 20.33 -25.06
C ILE A 968 -33.80 21.58 -24.74
N GLU A 969 -35.07 21.44 -24.37
CA GLU A 969 -35.92 22.56 -23.96
C GLU A 969 -35.32 23.31 -22.76
N LEU A 970 -34.80 22.59 -21.76
CA LEU A 970 -34.12 23.17 -20.59
C LEU A 970 -32.79 23.87 -20.95
N LYS A 971 -32.13 23.47 -22.04
CA LYS A 971 -30.94 24.16 -22.57
C LYS A 971 -31.30 25.39 -23.40
N VAL A 972 -32.39 25.34 -24.17
CA VAL A 972 -32.85 26.45 -25.03
C VAL A 972 -33.51 27.56 -24.20
N THR A 973 -34.11 27.26 -23.05
CA THR A 973 -34.57 28.30 -22.09
C THR A 973 -33.46 28.89 -21.22
N ARG A 974 -32.22 28.39 -21.32
CA ARG A 974 -31.03 28.90 -20.62
C ARG A 974 -30.03 29.65 -21.53
N LEU A 975 -30.35 29.80 -22.82
CA LEU A 975 -29.78 30.80 -23.74
C LEU A 975 -30.72 32.01 -23.77
#